data_AF-A0A3B0JWG1-F1
#
_entry.id   AF-A0A3B0JWG1-F1
#
_cell.length_a   1.000
_cell.length_b   1.000
_cell.length_c   1.000
_cell.angle_alpha   90.00
_cell.angle_beta   90.00
_cell.angle_gamma   90.00
#
_symmetry.space_group_name_H-M   'P 1'
#
loop_
_entity.id
_entity.type
_entity.pdbx_description
1 polymer ?
#
loop_
_entity_poly.entity_id
_entity_poly.type
_entity_poly.pdbx_seq_one_letter_code
_entity_poly.pdbx_strand_id
1 'polypeptide(L)'
;MRWRWRWLWLWLLGLVGLPQSCTGLSSNLPLDGYLAGLKELLQKILWTANVKRCFGVITDDLHYPIYDRNFFESVGRQLVPFYVVRVNDSEDLRRLPGDVELVLRAIKARDCELHVITILNGWQVQGLLKFVYENRALNMQRKFLLLHDSRLFSPDMLHLWSVYLGSVFLKRQSDNSFQISTVAFPGILSGVLVLKNLATWQRGKTIHERLLFLDNTRDLKGASMSVAVVEHVPMVQWSNTTNSYQGVEVDIMNALGQALNFQPIYYEPNDSEDTDWEQNDDAYGENKTHIDSKLIAEVAMHGARFAIGDLHLFQVYLRLVELSLPHNFECLTFLTPESSTNNSWQTFILPFSAGMWAGVLLSLFVVGSVFYAISFLNAILTGSGHDAGFSRCCRRHPSRGEPPDPSNYRRLSFRVALSRYRPPLGAGKHRDLFDDYATCILLTYSMLLYVALPRMPRNWPLRVLTGWYWIYCILLVATYRASFTAILANPAARVTIDTLEDLLHSGIPLTAGAAENRQFFLDAIDEVAQKVGAKMDVLEHNEELTARIAKGQCAYYDNEFYLRYMRVADEAGGVGSALHIMRDCVVHMPVVLAMEKNSALKQRVDSTLQHMTEGGLIAKWLKDAVKRLPAEAPAQQEALMNLTKFWSSFVALGIGYVASILALLVEHWHFRHIIMRHPMYDALNPSLYYNFKRLYPD
;
A
#
# COMPACT_ATOMS: atom_id res chain seq x y z
N MET A 1 108.29 36.83 -52.65
CA MET A 1 109.27 37.93 -52.91
C MET A 1 109.13 38.99 -51.81
N ARG A 2 110.25 39.66 -51.45
CA ARG A 2 110.39 40.99 -50.79
C ARG A 2 109.36 41.38 -49.68
N TRP A 3 109.77 41.32 -48.41
CA TRP A 3 110.23 42.47 -47.56
C TRP A 3 109.05 43.24 -46.92
N ARG A 4 108.94 43.32 -45.57
CA ARG A 4 109.58 44.34 -44.68
C ARG A 4 109.29 45.78 -45.11
N TRP A 5 108.93 46.77 -44.28
CA TRP A 5 108.67 46.96 -42.83
C TRP A 5 108.26 48.46 -42.67
N ARG A 6 107.69 49.05 -41.60
CA ARG A 6 107.20 48.72 -40.23
C ARG A 6 106.43 49.99 -39.73
N TRP A 7 106.01 50.05 -38.46
CA TRP A 7 105.63 51.27 -37.67
C TRP A 7 104.24 51.90 -37.91
N LEU A 8 103.48 52.36 -36.90
CA LEU A 8 103.38 52.00 -35.46
C LEU A 8 102.07 52.63 -34.91
N TRP A 9 101.88 52.56 -33.58
CA TRP A 9 100.81 53.11 -32.73
C TRP A 9 99.68 52.14 -32.34
N LEU A 10 99.36 51.91 -31.06
CA LEU A 10 100.11 52.04 -29.79
C LEU A 10 99.22 51.39 -28.67
N TRP A 11 99.79 50.65 -27.70
CA TRP A 11 99.13 50.09 -26.48
C TRP A 11 98.02 49.03 -26.75
N LEU A 12 97.90 47.90 -26.05
CA LEU A 12 98.44 47.45 -24.75
C LEU A 12 98.76 45.93 -24.76
N LEU A 13 99.73 45.50 -23.94
CA LEU A 13 100.04 44.08 -23.70
C LEU A 13 98.97 43.42 -22.79
N GLY A 14 98.77 42.10 -22.78
CA GLY A 14 99.36 41.04 -23.62
C GLY A 14 99.30 39.65 -22.96
N LEU A 15 99.68 38.62 -23.74
CA LEU A 15 100.04 37.23 -23.34
C LEU A 15 98.94 36.39 -22.64
N VAL A 16 98.22 35.52 -23.36
CA VAL A 16 98.61 34.18 -23.87
C VAL A 16 98.47 33.07 -22.81
N GLY A 17 97.54 32.13 -23.06
CA GLY A 17 97.35 30.90 -22.29
C GLY A 17 95.96 30.28 -22.51
N LEU A 18 95.86 29.29 -23.39
CA LEU A 18 94.69 28.37 -23.48
C LEU A 18 94.56 27.60 -22.15
N PRO A 19 93.33 27.31 -21.66
CA PRO A 19 92.41 26.40 -22.37
C PRO A 19 90.93 26.82 -22.39
N GLN A 20 90.20 26.39 -23.44
CA GLN A 20 88.74 26.37 -23.44
C GLN A 20 88.21 25.19 -22.61
N SER A 21 88.01 25.42 -21.33
CA SER A 21 87.17 24.57 -20.48
C SER A 21 86.41 25.42 -19.46
N CYS A 22 85.15 25.75 -19.76
CA CYS A 22 84.16 26.10 -18.75
C CYS A 22 82.74 25.99 -19.34
N THR A 23 82.18 24.79 -19.22
CA THR A 23 80.74 24.56 -19.25
C THR A 23 80.06 25.24 -18.06
N GLY A 24 78.81 25.66 -18.22
CA GLY A 24 77.84 25.67 -17.13
C GLY A 24 77.67 26.98 -16.36
N LEU A 25 76.82 27.85 -16.90
CA LEU A 25 76.02 28.78 -16.10
C LEU A 25 74.73 29.14 -16.86
N SER A 26 73.85 28.14 -17.02
CA SER A 26 72.46 28.39 -17.39
C SER A 26 71.75 28.96 -16.17
N SER A 27 71.37 30.24 -16.24
CA SER A 27 70.40 30.82 -15.32
C SER A 27 69.04 30.15 -15.58
N ASN A 28 68.72 29.10 -14.82
CA ASN A 28 67.44 28.39 -14.90
C ASN A 28 66.31 29.42 -14.75
N LEU A 29 65.34 29.44 -15.69
CA LEU A 29 64.20 30.34 -15.55
C LEU A 29 63.35 29.94 -14.33
N PRO A 30 62.62 30.88 -13.71
CA PRO A 30 61.73 30.57 -12.59
C PRO A 30 60.59 29.60 -12.96
N LEU A 31 60.34 29.39 -14.27
CA LEU A 31 59.44 28.38 -14.81
C LEU A 31 60.07 26.97 -14.79
N ASP A 32 61.32 26.84 -15.24
CA ASP A 32 62.06 25.56 -15.24
C ASP A 32 62.22 25.02 -13.82
N GLY A 33 62.52 25.91 -12.85
CA GLY A 33 62.59 25.56 -11.44
C GLY A 33 61.27 25.06 -10.86
N TYR A 34 60.14 25.59 -11.34
CA TYR A 34 58.80 25.14 -10.96
C TYR A 34 58.48 23.77 -11.56
N LEU A 35 58.62 23.60 -12.87
CA LEU A 35 58.33 22.35 -13.56
C LEU A 35 59.20 21.20 -13.03
N ALA A 36 60.49 21.45 -12.78
CA ALA A 36 61.38 20.47 -12.17
C ALA A 36 61.01 20.13 -10.72
N GLY A 37 60.54 21.10 -9.92
CA GLY A 37 60.08 20.88 -8.56
C GLY A 37 58.76 20.10 -8.49
N LEU A 38 57.79 20.46 -9.34
CA LEU A 38 56.52 19.76 -9.48
C LEU A 38 56.73 18.33 -10.00
N LYS A 39 57.64 18.13 -10.96
CA LYS A 39 58.01 16.79 -11.44
C LYS A 39 58.51 15.89 -10.32
N GLU A 40 59.49 16.33 -9.53
CA GLU A 40 60.03 15.55 -8.41
C GLU A 40 58.95 15.22 -7.36
N LEU A 41 58.04 16.17 -7.10
CA LEU A 41 56.89 15.96 -6.23
C LEU A 41 55.91 14.92 -6.79
N LEU A 42 55.53 15.03 -8.06
CA LEU A 42 54.60 14.10 -8.71
C LEU A 42 55.19 12.68 -8.79
N GLN A 43 56.49 12.54 -9.08
CA GLN A 43 57.18 11.23 -9.03
C GLN A 43 57.12 10.62 -7.62
N LYS A 44 57.38 11.43 -6.58
CA LYS A 44 57.28 11.00 -5.18
C LYS A 44 55.85 10.61 -4.78
N ILE A 45 54.84 11.36 -5.21
CA ILE A 45 53.42 11.05 -4.96
C ILE A 45 52.99 9.78 -5.72
N LEU A 46 53.46 9.59 -6.95
CA LEU A 46 53.14 8.39 -7.74
C LEU A 46 53.77 7.14 -7.11
N TRP A 47 54.99 7.24 -6.58
CA TRP A 47 55.64 6.19 -5.80
C TRP A 47 54.88 5.88 -4.50
N THR A 48 54.53 6.89 -3.70
CA THR A 48 53.77 6.68 -2.44
C THR A 48 52.31 6.30 -2.67
N ALA A 49 51.72 6.60 -3.84
CA ALA A 49 50.37 6.17 -4.18
C ALA A 49 50.28 4.65 -4.41
N ASN A 50 51.40 3.97 -4.67
CA ASN A 50 51.51 2.51 -4.81
C ASN A 50 50.46 1.92 -5.78
N VAL A 51 50.36 2.54 -6.96
CA VAL A 51 49.39 2.21 -8.01
C VAL A 51 49.73 0.85 -8.61
N LYS A 52 48.78 -0.09 -8.61
CA LYS A 52 49.00 -1.46 -9.11
C LYS A 52 48.37 -1.74 -10.47
N ARG A 53 47.20 -1.15 -10.75
CA ARG A 53 46.45 -1.38 -12.00
C ARG A 53 46.84 -0.45 -13.14
N CYS A 54 46.43 0.81 -13.07
CA CYS A 54 46.77 1.84 -14.04
C CYS A 54 46.59 3.23 -13.43
N PHE A 55 47.19 4.24 -14.06
CA PHE A 55 46.93 5.65 -13.77
C PHE A 55 46.67 6.45 -15.05
N GLY A 56 45.80 7.46 -14.94
CA GLY A 56 45.55 8.43 -16.00
C GLY A 56 46.21 9.76 -15.69
N VAL A 57 46.74 10.42 -16.72
CA VAL A 57 47.24 11.79 -16.68
C VAL A 57 46.39 12.62 -17.64
N ILE A 58 45.90 13.77 -17.19
CA ILE A 58 45.19 14.76 -17.99
C ILE A 58 45.90 16.09 -17.76
N THR A 59 46.50 16.66 -18.79
CA THR A 59 47.45 17.77 -18.66
C THR A 59 47.27 18.81 -19.76
N ASP A 60 47.63 20.06 -19.48
CA ASP A 60 47.68 21.14 -20.46
C ASP A 60 49.03 21.17 -21.20
N ASP A 61 49.17 22.03 -22.21
CA ASP A 61 50.42 22.18 -22.98
C ASP A 61 51.60 22.70 -22.13
N LEU A 62 51.34 23.39 -21.01
CA LEU A 62 52.38 23.92 -20.10
C LEU A 62 53.00 22.82 -19.22
N HIS A 63 52.19 21.88 -18.75
CA HIS A 63 52.59 20.80 -17.84
C HIS A 63 52.93 19.51 -18.61
N TYR A 64 52.50 19.35 -19.86
CA TYR A 64 52.87 18.22 -20.72
C TYR A 64 54.37 17.85 -20.70
N PRO A 65 55.35 18.78 -20.71
CA PRO A 65 56.79 18.46 -20.64
C PRO A 65 57.26 17.79 -19.35
N ILE A 66 56.45 17.78 -18.29
CA ILE A 66 56.75 17.05 -17.04
C ILE A 66 56.74 15.53 -17.27
N TYR A 67 55.85 15.06 -18.15
CA TYR A 67 55.55 13.66 -18.41
C TYR A 67 56.47 13.06 -19.48
N ASP A 68 57.78 13.21 -19.27
CA ASP A 68 58.78 12.54 -20.10
C ASP A 68 58.93 11.06 -19.74
N ARG A 69 59.76 10.35 -20.51
CA ARG A 69 60.10 8.95 -20.26
C ARG A 69 60.62 8.71 -18.82
N ASN A 70 61.42 9.65 -18.27
CA ASN A 70 61.95 9.56 -16.92
C ASN A 70 60.86 9.66 -15.84
N PHE A 71 59.75 10.35 -16.10
CA PHE A 71 58.59 10.36 -15.21
C PHE A 71 57.99 8.96 -15.10
N PHE A 72 57.69 8.32 -16.23
CA PHE A 72 57.10 6.97 -16.25
C PHE A 72 58.06 5.88 -15.76
N GLU A 73 59.36 5.98 -16.07
CA GLU A 73 60.39 5.06 -15.58
C GLU A 73 60.78 5.27 -14.11
N SER A 74 60.33 6.36 -13.46
CA SER A 74 60.55 6.56 -12.02
C SER A 74 59.60 5.73 -11.14
N VAL A 75 58.53 5.19 -11.72
CA VAL A 75 57.71 4.16 -11.10
C VAL A 75 58.54 2.86 -11.06
N GLY A 76 58.49 2.12 -9.95
CA GLY A 76 59.36 0.96 -9.71
C GLY A 76 59.18 -0.19 -10.72
N ARG A 77 59.93 -1.28 -10.49
CA ARG A 77 60.19 -2.42 -11.42
C ARG A 77 59.01 -3.09 -12.16
N GLN A 78 57.75 -2.72 -11.95
CA GLN A 78 56.60 -3.17 -12.72
C GLN A 78 56.09 -2.06 -13.63
N LEU A 79 56.02 -2.34 -14.94
CA LEU A 79 55.39 -1.47 -15.94
C LEU A 79 53.89 -1.40 -15.68
N VAL A 80 53.44 -0.36 -14.99
CA VAL A 80 52.02 -0.04 -14.80
C VAL A 80 51.51 0.64 -16.06
N PRO A 81 50.44 0.14 -16.72
CA PRO A 81 49.87 0.81 -17.89
C PRO A 81 49.35 2.21 -17.51
N PHE A 82 49.66 3.19 -18.36
CA PHE A 82 49.30 4.59 -18.14
C PHE A 82 48.59 5.16 -19.37
N TYR A 83 47.73 6.14 -19.12
CA TYR A 83 47.03 6.90 -20.16
C TYR A 83 47.41 8.37 -20.01
N VAL A 84 47.71 9.05 -21.12
CA VAL A 84 47.99 10.49 -21.13
C VAL A 84 47.05 11.16 -22.10
N VAL A 85 46.31 12.15 -21.60
CA VAL A 85 45.49 13.08 -22.39
C VAL A 85 46.15 14.44 -22.30
N ARG A 86 46.35 15.07 -23.46
CA ARG A 86 46.76 16.47 -23.56
C ARG A 86 45.53 17.27 -24.00
N VAL A 87 45.13 18.24 -23.18
CA VAL A 87 44.00 19.14 -23.43
C VAL A 87 44.54 20.49 -23.93
N ASN A 88 43.89 21.05 -24.93
CA ASN A 88 44.23 22.37 -25.48
C ASN A 88 43.55 23.49 -24.67
N ASP A 89 44.19 24.65 -24.55
CA ASP A 89 43.68 25.80 -23.76
C ASP A 89 42.31 26.32 -24.27
N SER A 90 41.98 26.05 -25.54
CA SER A 90 40.72 26.46 -26.19
C SER A 90 39.57 25.47 -26.07
N GLU A 91 39.77 24.28 -25.47
CA GLU A 91 38.75 23.22 -25.40
C GLU A 91 37.85 23.37 -24.16
N ASP A 92 36.52 23.30 -24.34
CA ASP A 92 35.57 23.26 -23.22
C ASP A 92 35.32 21.81 -22.78
N LEU A 93 35.89 21.44 -21.63
CA LEU A 93 35.75 20.10 -21.06
C LEU A 93 34.35 19.80 -20.48
N ARG A 94 33.38 20.73 -20.54
CA ARG A 94 31.96 20.41 -20.29
C ARG A 94 31.36 19.52 -21.39
N ARG A 95 31.83 19.65 -22.63
CA ARG A 95 31.47 18.76 -23.75
C ARG A 95 32.75 18.20 -24.36
N LEU A 96 33.14 17.03 -23.90
CA LEU A 96 34.41 16.41 -24.28
C LEU A 96 34.56 16.24 -25.81
N PRO A 97 35.75 16.56 -26.35
CA PRO A 97 36.21 16.05 -27.64
C PRO A 97 36.19 14.51 -27.68
N GLY A 98 35.89 13.93 -28.84
CA GLY A 98 35.69 12.47 -28.97
C GLY A 98 36.95 11.62 -28.71
N ASP A 99 38.14 12.19 -28.88
CA ASP A 99 39.42 11.59 -28.54
C ASP A 99 39.67 11.59 -27.02
N VAL A 100 39.42 12.72 -26.34
CA VAL A 100 39.47 12.82 -24.87
C VAL A 100 38.46 11.86 -24.24
N GLU A 101 37.23 11.80 -24.78
CA GLU A 101 36.20 10.88 -24.31
C GLU A 101 36.61 9.41 -24.51
N LEU A 102 37.22 9.06 -25.64
CA LEU A 102 37.69 7.70 -25.92
C LEU A 102 38.78 7.27 -24.92
N VAL A 103 39.71 8.15 -24.56
CA VAL A 103 40.72 7.85 -23.53
C VAL A 103 40.09 7.73 -22.14
N LEU A 104 39.13 8.59 -21.77
CA LEU A 104 38.41 8.47 -20.50
C LEU A 104 37.60 7.17 -20.39
N ARG A 105 36.93 6.75 -21.48
CA ARG A 105 36.27 5.43 -21.56
C ARG A 105 37.28 4.29 -21.38
N ALA A 106 38.49 4.39 -21.95
CA ALA A 106 39.55 3.39 -21.75
C ALA A 106 40.08 3.35 -20.30
N ILE A 107 40.28 4.52 -19.67
CA ILE A 107 40.64 4.64 -18.25
C ILE A 107 39.57 4.01 -17.35
N LYS A 108 38.28 4.28 -17.63
CA LYS A 108 37.14 3.68 -16.91
C LYS A 108 37.09 2.17 -17.09
N ALA A 109 37.25 1.67 -18.31
CA ALA A 109 37.22 0.23 -18.62
C ALA A 109 38.35 -0.57 -17.95
N ARG A 110 39.48 0.07 -17.62
CA ARG A 110 40.57 -0.53 -16.83
C ARG A 110 40.47 -0.25 -15.32
N ASP A 111 39.53 0.60 -14.89
CA ASP A 111 39.29 0.98 -13.48
C ASP A 111 40.60 1.39 -12.77
N CYS A 112 41.25 2.41 -13.35
CA CYS A 112 42.52 2.96 -12.87
C CYS A 112 42.44 3.53 -11.46
N GLU A 113 43.52 3.41 -10.70
CA GLU A 113 43.52 3.72 -9.27
C GLU A 113 43.84 5.19 -8.96
N LEU A 114 44.49 5.89 -9.90
CA LEU A 114 44.94 7.28 -9.76
C LEU A 114 44.68 8.07 -11.04
N HIS A 115 44.16 9.28 -10.88
CA HIS A 115 43.97 10.28 -11.93
C HIS A 115 44.75 11.54 -11.55
N VAL A 116 45.74 11.91 -12.37
CA VAL A 116 46.56 13.11 -12.19
C VAL A 116 46.08 14.17 -13.17
N ILE A 117 45.58 15.28 -12.66
CA ILE A 117 45.00 16.39 -13.43
C ILE A 117 45.88 17.63 -13.21
N THR A 118 46.72 17.92 -14.20
CA THR A 118 47.65 19.07 -14.23
C THR A 118 47.25 20.03 -15.34
N ILE A 119 46.03 20.55 -15.20
CA ILE A 119 45.49 21.66 -16.00
C ILE A 119 45.51 22.90 -15.12
N LEU A 120 46.12 23.99 -15.59
CA LEU A 120 46.22 25.27 -14.90
C LEU A 120 44.88 26.03 -14.86
N ASN A 121 44.03 25.83 -15.88
CA ASN A 121 42.76 26.52 -15.99
C ASN A 121 41.64 25.81 -15.18
N GLY A 122 41.36 26.31 -13.98
CA GLY A 122 40.30 25.81 -13.12
C GLY A 122 38.91 25.71 -13.76
N TRP A 123 38.57 26.53 -14.77
CA TRP A 123 37.29 26.41 -15.49
C TRP A 123 37.19 25.12 -16.30
N GLN A 124 38.26 24.70 -16.97
CA GLN A 124 38.31 23.43 -17.69
C GLN A 124 38.24 22.26 -16.70
N VAL A 125 38.94 22.34 -15.57
CA VAL A 125 38.87 21.30 -14.52
C VAL A 125 37.47 21.19 -13.91
N GLN A 126 36.77 22.31 -13.65
CA GLN A 126 35.37 22.29 -13.23
C GLN A 126 34.48 21.59 -14.28
N GLY A 127 34.63 21.94 -15.56
CA GLY A 127 33.85 21.35 -16.65
C GLY A 127 34.05 19.83 -16.76
N LEU A 128 35.31 19.39 -16.71
CA LEU A 128 35.70 17.98 -16.70
C LEU A 128 35.08 17.22 -15.51
N LEU A 129 35.16 17.77 -14.29
CA LEU A 129 34.64 17.11 -13.09
C LEU A 129 33.11 17.02 -13.08
N LYS A 130 32.40 18.05 -13.59
CA LYS A 130 30.95 18.02 -13.80
C LYS A 130 30.55 16.97 -14.84
N PHE A 131 31.21 16.94 -16.00
CA PHE A 131 30.98 15.90 -17.02
C PHE A 131 31.22 14.48 -16.47
N VAL A 132 32.29 14.28 -15.69
CA VAL A 132 32.61 12.99 -15.06
C VAL A 132 31.52 12.57 -14.07
N TYR A 133 30.97 13.52 -13.30
CA TYR A 133 29.90 13.28 -12.34
C TYR A 133 28.57 12.89 -13.00
N GLU A 134 28.14 13.66 -14.00
CA GLU A 134 26.89 13.45 -14.72
C GLU A 134 26.88 12.12 -15.49
N ASN A 135 27.94 11.84 -16.24
CA ASN A 135 28.04 10.67 -17.14
C ASN A 135 28.73 9.44 -16.51
N ARG A 136 29.09 9.52 -15.22
CA ARG A 136 29.92 8.51 -14.52
C ARG A 136 31.19 8.16 -15.30
N ALA A 137 31.82 9.14 -15.95
CA ALA A 137 32.86 8.89 -16.96
C ALA A 137 34.18 8.32 -16.37
N LEU A 138 34.40 8.52 -15.06
CA LEU A 138 35.46 7.90 -14.27
C LEU A 138 34.89 7.40 -12.94
N ASN A 139 35.63 6.51 -12.27
CA ASN A 139 35.28 6.05 -10.92
C ASN A 139 35.72 7.12 -9.89
N MET A 140 34.75 7.86 -9.35
CA MET A 140 35.01 9.02 -8.48
C MET A 140 35.57 8.65 -7.10
N GLN A 141 35.47 7.38 -6.70
CA GLN A 141 36.05 6.83 -5.47
C GLN A 141 37.54 6.47 -5.61
N ARG A 142 38.16 6.75 -6.77
CA ARG A 142 39.59 6.58 -7.01
C ARG A 142 40.39 7.79 -6.54
N LYS A 143 41.72 7.71 -6.60
CA LYS A 143 42.61 8.79 -6.15
C LYS A 143 42.64 9.89 -7.21
N PHE A 144 42.43 11.14 -6.82
CA PHE A 144 42.53 12.30 -7.71
C PHE A 144 43.63 13.23 -7.20
N LEU A 145 44.55 13.62 -8.09
CA LEU A 145 45.63 14.56 -7.79
C LEU A 145 45.46 15.78 -8.69
N LEU A 146 45.16 16.92 -8.08
CA LEU A 146 44.74 18.16 -8.75
C LEU A 146 45.71 19.30 -8.42
N LEU A 147 45.86 20.26 -9.32
CA LEU A 147 46.43 21.56 -8.98
C LEU A 147 45.39 22.37 -8.19
N HIS A 148 45.84 23.09 -7.16
CA HIS A 148 44.96 23.92 -6.35
C HIS A 148 44.59 25.21 -7.09
N ASP A 149 43.29 25.39 -7.37
CA ASP A 149 42.70 26.63 -7.89
C ASP A 149 41.54 27.05 -6.98
N SER A 150 41.42 28.33 -6.64
CA SER A 150 40.30 28.83 -5.79
C SER A 150 38.93 28.64 -6.45
N ARG A 151 38.87 28.60 -7.79
CA ARG A 151 37.64 28.34 -8.55
C ARG A 151 37.06 26.95 -8.28
N LEU A 152 37.89 25.95 -7.97
CA LEU A 152 37.42 24.60 -7.66
C LEU A 152 36.55 24.54 -6.40
N PHE A 153 36.59 25.58 -5.56
CA PHE A 153 35.91 25.64 -4.27
C PHE A 153 34.71 26.62 -4.29
N SER A 154 34.16 26.92 -5.47
CA SER A 154 32.91 27.66 -5.63
C SER A 154 31.70 26.86 -5.08
N PRO A 155 30.59 27.52 -4.70
CA PRO A 155 29.38 26.85 -4.17
C PRO A 155 28.90 25.71 -5.09
N ASP A 156 28.86 25.94 -6.40
CA ASP A 156 28.45 24.98 -7.44
C ASP A 156 29.26 23.67 -7.47
N MET A 157 30.42 23.62 -6.80
CA MET A 157 31.32 22.46 -6.78
C MET A 157 31.29 21.72 -5.42
N LEU A 158 30.61 22.26 -4.40
CA LEU A 158 30.62 21.70 -3.04
C LEU A 158 30.12 20.25 -2.99
N HIS A 159 29.03 19.95 -3.71
CA HIS A 159 28.45 18.60 -3.76
C HIS A 159 29.40 17.58 -4.42
N LEU A 160 30.19 17.98 -5.43
CA LEU A 160 31.15 17.08 -6.08
C LEU A 160 32.23 16.61 -5.09
N TRP A 161 32.65 17.49 -4.18
CA TRP A 161 33.67 17.17 -3.18
C TRP A 161 33.20 16.24 -2.05
N SER A 162 31.88 15.98 -1.90
CA SER A 162 31.39 14.88 -1.05
C SER A 162 31.59 13.50 -1.71
N VAL A 163 31.77 13.47 -3.03
CA VAL A 163 31.97 12.25 -3.83
C VAL A 163 33.44 11.98 -4.13
N TYR A 164 34.22 13.00 -4.52
CA TYR A 164 35.65 12.89 -4.81
C TYR A 164 36.54 12.84 -3.54
N LEU A 165 36.28 11.87 -2.64
CA LEU A 165 36.97 11.75 -1.35
C LEU A 165 38.48 11.52 -1.46
N GLY A 166 38.93 10.89 -2.54
CA GLY A 166 40.34 10.63 -2.83
C GLY A 166 41.11 11.84 -3.39
N SER A 167 40.57 13.05 -3.30
CA SER A 167 41.15 14.27 -3.88
C SER A 167 42.28 14.87 -3.04
N VAL A 168 43.40 15.17 -3.69
CA VAL A 168 44.57 15.84 -3.14
C VAL A 168 44.92 17.03 -4.03
N PHE A 169 45.02 18.22 -3.44
CA PHE A 169 45.34 19.48 -4.13
C PHE A 169 46.77 19.94 -3.83
N LEU A 170 47.49 20.30 -4.88
CA LEU A 170 48.85 20.82 -4.82
C LEU A 170 48.85 22.34 -5.06
N LYS A 171 49.21 23.11 -4.03
CA LYS A 171 49.34 24.58 -4.09
C LYS A 171 50.80 24.99 -4.00
N ARG A 172 51.31 25.74 -4.99
CA ARG A 172 52.63 26.38 -4.92
C ARG A 172 52.60 27.52 -3.90
N GLN A 173 53.61 27.59 -3.04
CA GLN A 173 53.84 28.67 -2.09
C GLN A 173 54.96 29.61 -2.58
N SER A 174 55.06 30.79 -1.98
CA SER A 174 56.04 31.82 -2.35
C SER A 174 57.50 31.41 -2.11
N ASP A 175 57.74 30.46 -1.20
CA ASP A 175 59.06 29.89 -0.91
C ASP A 175 59.47 28.74 -1.86
N ASN A 176 58.72 28.54 -2.96
CA ASN A 176 58.79 27.36 -3.84
C ASN A 176 58.52 26.02 -3.15
N SER A 177 57.95 26.00 -1.93
CA SER A 177 57.35 24.77 -1.39
C SER A 177 56.00 24.48 -2.05
N PHE A 178 55.54 23.24 -1.90
CA PHE A 178 54.21 22.82 -2.29
C PHE A 178 53.41 22.46 -1.04
N GLN A 179 52.33 23.18 -0.79
CA GLN A 179 51.34 22.80 0.19
C GLN A 179 50.44 21.71 -0.42
N ILE A 180 50.40 20.57 0.24
CA ILE A 180 49.55 19.42 -0.09
C ILE A 180 48.33 19.49 0.82
N SER A 181 47.14 19.52 0.23
CA SER A 181 45.87 19.62 0.97
C SER A 181 44.83 18.65 0.45
N THR A 182 43.81 18.35 1.24
CA THR A 182 42.68 17.48 0.86
C THR A 182 41.38 18.04 1.45
N VAL A 183 40.23 17.58 0.95
CA VAL A 183 38.92 17.93 1.49
C VAL A 183 38.78 17.36 2.91
N ALA A 184 38.32 18.17 3.87
CA ALA A 184 38.02 17.71 5.22
C ALA A 184 36.71 16.91 5.26
N PHE A 185 36.81 15.61 4.96
CA PHE A 185 35.73 14.66 5.24
C PHE A 185 35.79 14.20 6.71
N PRO A 186 34.66 14.08 7.43
CA PRO A 186 33.26 14.20 6.98
C PRO A 186 32.65 15.61 7.03
N GLY A 187 33.40 16.66 7.42
CA GLY A 187 32.85 18.01 7.64
C GLY A 187 32.14 18.65 6.44
N ILE A 188 32.45 18.22 5.21
CA ILE A 188 31.71 18.65 4.01
C ILE A 188 30.25 18.14 3.96
N LEU A 189 29.92 17.06 4.67
CA LEU A 189 28.56 16.51 4.71
C LEU A 189 27.59 17.47 5.41
N SER A 190 28.07 18.27 6.37
CA SER A 190 27.32 19.36 7.01
C SER A 190 27.39 20.69 6.23
N GLY A 191 27.70 20.66 4.93
CA GLY A 191 27.69 21.84 4.04
C GLY A 191 28.92 22.74 4.10
N VAL A 192 29.90 22.48 4.98
CA VAL A 192 31.07 23.36 5.16
C VAL A 192 32.32 22.75 4.51
N LEU A 193 32.75 23.29 3.38
CA LEU A 193 34.02 22.91 2.76
C LEU A 193 35.20 23.53 3.53
N VAL A 194 36.00 22.67 4.16
CA VAL A 194 37.30 23.03 4.74
C VAL A 194 38.40 22.23 4.06
N LEU A 195 39.51 22.87 3.70
CA LEU A 195 40.71 22.19 3.21
C LEU A 195 41.64 21.84 4.37
N LYS A 196 41.89 20.55 4.57
CA LYS A 196 42.88 20.07 5.53
C LYS A 196 44.27 20.10 4.90
N ASN A 197 45.19 20.87 5.50
CA ASN A 197 46.60 20.80 5.14
C ASN A 197 47.19 19.45 5.60
N LEU A 198 47.79 18.71 4.68
CA LEU A 198 48.42 17.42 4.93
C LEU A 198 49.92 17.57 5.19
N ALA A 199 50.62 18.33 4.33
CA ALA A 199 52.06 18.56 4.45
C ALA A 199 52.49 19.79 3.63
N THR A 200 53.57 20.44 4.06
CA THR A 200 54.35 21.35 3.22
C THR A 200 55.60 20.64 2.72
N TRP A 201 55.63 20.33 1.43
CA TRP A 201 56.76 19.65 0.80
C TRP A 201 57.76 20.65 0.22
N GLN A 202 59.04 20.42 0.50
CA GLN A 202 60.16 21.13 -0.11
C GLN A 202 61.09 20.11 -0.75
N ARG A 203 61.83 20.55 -1.78
CA ARG A 203 62.71 19.70 -2.58
C ARG A 203 63.68 18.88 -1.71
N GLY A 204 63.87 17.62 -2.06
CA GLY A 204 64.69 16.68 -1.26
C GLY A 204 64.00 16.06 -0.03
N LYS A 205 62.88 16.58 0.50
CA LYS A 205 62.15 15.93 1.61
C LYS A 205 61.35 14.71 1.13
N THR A 206 61.11 13.77 2.05
CA THR A 206 60.27 12.58 1.86
C THR A 206 58.80 12.87 2.22
N ILE A 207 57.87 12.07 1.69
CA ILE A 207 56.43 12.14 1.97
C ILE A 207 56.00 10.79 2.52
N HIS A 208 55.20 10.78 3.59
CA HIS A 208 54.71 9.54 4.21
C HIS A 208 53.42 9.05 3.51
N GLU A 209 53.46 7.81 3.01
CA GLU A 209 52.38 7.15 2.24
C GLU A 209 51.01 7.19 2.92
N ARG A 210 50.95 6.88 4.23
CA ARG A 210 49.69 6.80 4.99
C ARG A 210 48.91 8.12 5.12
N LEU A 211 49.50 9.26 4.74
CA LEU A 211 48.93 10.58 5.01
C LEU A 211 48.22 11.21 3.80
N LEU A 212 48.42 10.69 2.58
CA LEU A 212 47.89 11.26 1.34
C LEU A 212 46.48 10.77 0.98
N PHE A 213 46.24 9.46 1.04
CA PHE A 213 45.00 8.83 0.57
C PHE A 213 44.41 7.94 1.67
N LEU A 214 43.79 8.57 2.67
CA LEU A 214 43.13 7.87 3.78
C LEU A 214 41.72 7.41 3.38
N ASP A 215 41.34 6.18 3.72
CA ASP A 215 39.96 5.70 3.55
C ASP A 215 39.07 6.31 4.66
N ASN A 216 38.48 7.46 4.35
CA ASN A 216 37.61 8.19 5.27
C ASN A 216 36.16 7.64 5.32
N THR A 217 35.82 6.58 4.57
CA THR A 217 34.44 6.04 4.50
C THR A 217 34.05 5.14 5.68
N ARG A 218 35.03 4.72 6.49
CA ARG A 218 34.82 3.73 7.56
C ARG A 218 34.35 4.31 8.90
N ASP A 219 34.66 5.57 9.14
CA ASP A 219 34.46 6.23 10.43
C ASP A 219 34.17 7.71 10.18
N LEU A 220 32.91 8.09 10.40
CA LEU A 220 32.39 9.44 10.23
C LEU A 220 32.49 10.28 11.52
N LYS A 221 33.22 9.79 12.56
CA LYS A 221 33.69 10.58 13.71
C LYS A 221 32.59 11.37 14.46
N GLY A 222 31.37 10.85 14.48
CA GLY A 222 30.20 11.49 15.10
C GLY A 222 29.64 12.68 14.32
N ALA A 223 29.91 12.80 13.02
CA ALA A 223 29.35 13.86 12.19
C ALA A 223 27.82 13.79 12.13
N SER A 224 27.17 14.95 12.08
CA SER A 224 25.74 15.06 11.81
C SER A 224 25.45 14.84 10.32
N MET A 225 24.42 14.05 10.01
CA MET A 225 23.92 13.87 8.64
C MET A 225 22.44 14.17 8.56
N SER A 226 22.04 15.03 7.61
CA SER A 226 20.65 15.36 7.33
C SER A 226 19.94 14.18 6.66
N VAL A 227 18.83 13.75 7.24
CA VAL A 227 17.97 12.68 6.75
C VAL A 227 16.57 13.25 6.54
N ALA A 228 16.14 13.36 5.28
CA ALA A 228 14.76 13.72 4.96
C ALA A 228 13.85 12.53 5.28
N VAL A 229 12.70 12.81 5.89
CA VAL A 229 11.70 11.80 6.24
C VAL A 229 10.31 12.18 5.76
N VAL A 230 9.51 11.19 5.38
CA VAL A 230 8.04 11.29 5.26
C VAL A 230 7.43 10.27 6.21
N GLU A 231 6.30 10.61 6.84
CA GLU A 231 5.57 9.70 7.72
C GLU A 231 4.82 8.64 6.89
N HIS A 232 5.27 7.39 6.97
CA HIS A 232 4.62 6.23 6.37
C HIS A 232 4.73 5.03 7.32
N VAL A 233 3.62 4.62 7.93
CA VAL A 233 3.59 3.61 8.99
C VAL A 233 3.60 2.20 8.37
N PRO A 234 4.52 1.28 8.75
CA PRO A 234 5.37 1.29 9.95
C PRO A 234 6.84 1.68 9.74
N MET A 235 7.23 2.17 8.56
CA MET A 235 8.63 2.52 8.26
C MET A 235 9.10 3.76 9.02
N VAL A 236 8.27 4.79 9.05
CA VAL A 236 8.50 6.06 9.75
C VAL A 236 7.19 6.56 10.34
N GLN A 237 7.19 6.90 11.62
CA GLN A 237 6.07 7.47 12.36
C GLN A 237 6.56 8.55 13.32
N TRP A 238 5.84 9.64 13.48
CA TRP A 238 6.13 10.65 14.50
C TRP A 238 5.56 10.24 15.87
N SER A 239 6.42 10.18 16.90
CA SER A 239 5.98 9.90 18.28
C SER A 239 5.88 11.18 19.10
N ASN A 240 4.65 11.63 19.33
CA ASN A 240 4.31 12.72 20.26
C ASN A 240 4.75 12.49 21.73
N THR A 241 5.12 11.25 22.10
CA THR A 241 5.59 10.95 23.47
C THR A 241 7.09 11.21 23.66
N THR A 242 7.88 11.06 22.60
CA THR A 242 9.34 11.26 22.61
C THR A 242 9.78 12.49 21.82
N ASN A 243 8.86 13.16 21.12
CA ASN A 243 9.14 14.19 20.11
C ASN A 243 10.24 13.75 19.14
N SER A 244 10.10 12.52 18.63
CA SER A 244 11.06 11.92 17.72
C SER A 244 10.36 10.99 16.74
N TYR A 245 10.93 10.85 15.54
CA TYR A 245 10.55 9.78 14.64
C TYR A 245 10.92 8.41 15.22
N GLN A 246 10.10 7.41 14.92
CA GLN A 246 10.26 5.99 15.26
C GLN A 246 9.80 5.15 14.06
N GLY A 247 10.25 3.90 13.94
CA GLY A 247 9.84 3.03 12.83
C GLY A 247 11.01 2.20 12.30
N VAL A 248 10.72 1.30 11.37
CA VAL A 248 11.70 0.32 10.86
C VAL A 248 12.88 1.01 10.17
N GLU A 249 12.64 2.02 9.31
CA GLU A 249 13.71 2.73 8.60
C GLU A 249 14.48 3.68 9.53
N VAL A 250 13.83 4.20 10.57
CA VAL A 250 14.50 4.99 11.63
C VAL A 250 15.46 4.10 12.42
N ASP A 251 15.07 2.87 12.77
CA ASP A 251 15.94 1.90 13.44
C ASP A 251 17.10 1.44 12.53
N ILE A 252 16.84 1.24 11.23
CA ILE A 252 17.88 0.99 10.22
C ILE A 252 18.89 2.16 10.16
N MET A 253 18.41 3.39 10.09
CA MET A 253 19.27 4.58 10.00
C MET A 253 20.06 4.81 11.30
N ASN A 254 19.47 4.55 12.46
CA ASN A 254 20.17 4.56 13.75
C ASN A 254 21.26 3.47 13.82
N ALA A 255 21.01 2.27 13.28
CA ALA A 255 22.00 1.20 13.22
C ALA A 255 23.13 1.49 12.22
N LEU A 256 22.84 2.10 11.07
CA LEU A 256 23.85 2.67 10.17
C LEU A 256 24.68 3.75 10.87
N GLY A 257 24.04 4.61 11.66
CA GLY A 257 24.67 5.62 12.52
C GLY A 257 25.71 5.01 13.46
N GLN A 258 25.36 3.91 14.14
CA GLN A 258 26.27 3.17 15.01
C GLN A 258 27.40 2.47 14.24
N ALA A 259 27.10 1.86 13.09
CA ALA A 259 28.07 1.10 12.30
C ALA A 259 29.13 1.97 11.59
N LEU A 260 28.75 3.18 11.15
CA LEU A 260 29.62 4.12 10.44
C LEU A 260 30.04 5.33 11.30
N ASN A 261 29.62 5.37 12.57
CA ASN A 261 29.91 6.41 13.55
C ASN A 261 29.45 7.82 13.10
N PHE A 262 28.15 8.00 12.85
CA PHE A 262 27.51 9.29 12.58
C PHE A 262 26.21 9.47 13.39
N GLN A 263 25.72 10.70 13.45
CA GLN A 263 24.45 11.05 14.09
C GLN A 263 23.42 11.48 13.04
N PRO A 264 22.34 10.72 12.80
CA PRO A 264 21.28 11.13 11.90
C PRO A 264 20.46 12.27 12.51
N ILE A 265 20.14 13.28 11.70
CA ILE A 265 19.22 14.37 12.03
C ILE A 265 18.03 14.25 11.08
N TYR A 266 16.91 13.76 11.62
CA TYR A 266 15.67 13.57 10.89
C TYR A 266 14.89 14.89 10.80
N TYR A 267 14.38 15.20 9.61
CA TYR A 267 13.47 16.32 9.38
C TYR A 267 12.52 16.01 8.24
N GLU A 268 11.29 16.49 8.34
CA GLU A 268 10.34 16.48 7.23
C GLU A 268 10.64 17.65 6.28
N PRO A 269 10.73 17.44 4.95
CA PRO A 269 10.92 18.55 4.02
C PRO A 269 9.67 19.45 4.00
N ASN A 270 9.85 20.76 3.98
CA ASN A 270 8.74 21.70 3.87
C ASN A 270 8.18 21.73 2.44
N ASP A 271 6.91 22.12 2.29
CA ASP A 271 6.37 22.54 1.00
C ASP A 271 6.94 23.91 0.66
N SER A 272 7.95 23.93 -0.20
CA SER A 272 8.40 25.15 -0.86
C SER A 272 7.57 25.36 -2.11
N GLU A 273 6.87 26.51 -2.18
CA GLU A 273 6.05 26.90 -3.33
C GLU A 273 6.88 27.01 -4.64
N ASP A 274 8.20 27.19 -4.53
CA ASP A 274 9.16 27.30 -5.63
C ASP A 274 9.81 25.93 -6.01
N THR A 275 9.02 24.96 -6.48
CA THR A 275 9.57 23.77 -7.17
C THR A 275 9.18 23.71 -8.66
N ASP A 276 9.50 24.79 -9.37
CA ASP A 276 9.53 24.88 -10.84
C ASP A 276 10.56 23.92 -11.46
N TRP A 277 10.31 22.61 -11.37
CA TRP A 277 10.88 21.60 -12.24
C TRP A 277 10.00 21.47 -13.50
N GLU A 278 9.79 22.61 -14.17
CA GLU A 278 9.39 22.64 -15.58
C GLU A 278 10.62 22.41 -16.44
N GLN A 279 10.86 21.15 -16.82
CA GLN A 279 11.80 20.84 -17.89
C GLN A 279 11.14 19.92 -18.93
N ASN A 280 10.34 20.55 -19.80
CA ASN A 280 10.05 20.19 -21.19
C ASN A 280 10.22 18.71 -21.56
N ASP A 281 9.25 17.88 -21.19
CA ASP A 281 8.89 16.68 -21.93
C ASP A 281 7.35 16.59 -21.95
N ASP A 282 6.74 16.83 -23.12
CA ASP A 282 5.29 16.95 -23.35
C ASP A 282 4.55 15.58 -23.27
N ALA A 283 4.89 14.75 -22.30
CA ALA A 283 4.47 13.35 -22.20
C ALA A 283 3.51 13.05 -21.04
N TYR A 284 3.39 13.93 -20.03
CA TYR A 284 2.51 13.73 -18.88
C TYR A 284 1.51 14.86 -18.69
N GLY A 285 0.23 14.47 -18.64
CA GLY A 285 -0.88 15.38 -18.43
C GLY A 285 -0.89 16.02 -17.05
N GLU A 286 -1.66 17.10 -16.94
CA GLU A 286 -1.75 18.00 -15.80
C GLU A 286 -2.15 17.30 -14.48
N ASN A 287 -1.74 17.92 -13.35
CA ASN A 287 -1.88 17.48 -11.95
C ASN A 287 -0.85 16.44 -11.49
N LYS A 288 0.35 16.94 -11.11
CA LYS A 288 1.43 16.19 -10.43
C LYS A 288 1.15 16.12 -8.93
N THR A 289 1.31 14.96 -8.29
CA THR A 289 1.36 14.86 -6.81
C THR A 289 2.74 14.36 -6.37
N HIS A 290 3.17 14.75 -5.17
CA HIS A 290 4.58 15.06 -4.93
C HIS A 290 5.31 14.21 -3.87
N ILE A 291 4.70 13.21 -3.22
CA ILE A 291 5.22 12.66 -1.94
C ILE A 291 6.62 12.03 -2.08
N ASP A 292 6.77 10.97 -2.87
CA ASP A 292 8.09 10.39 -3.16
C ASP A 292 9.00 11.40 -3.87
N SER A 293 8.45 12.13 -4.85
CA SER A 293 9.23 13.09 -5.65
C SER A 293 9.84 14.20 -4.79
N LYS A 294 9.22 14.56 -3.66
CA LYS A 294 9.70 15.54 -2.68
C LYS A 294 10.91 15.02 -1.91
N LEU A 295 10.88 13.77 -1.45
CA LEU A 295 12.04 13.10 -0.86
C LEU A 295 13.20 12.98 -1.87
N ILE A 296 12.89 12.59 -3.11
CA ILE A 296 13.87 12.47 -4.19
C ILE A 296 14.46 13.84 -4.56
N ALA A 297 13.64 14.89 -4.64
CA ALA A 297 14.06 16.25 -4.95
C ALA A 297 14.96 16.84 -3.85
N GLU A 298 14.63 16.65 -2.57
CA GLU A 298 15.42 17.14 -1.43
C GLU A 298 16.84 16.52 -1.40
N VAL A 299 16.96 15.23 -1.76
CA VAL A 299 18.26 14.55 -1.92
C VAL A 299 18.97 14.98 -3.19
N ALA A 300 18.26 15.18 -4.31
CA ALA A 300 18.83 15.65 -5.57
C ALA A 300 19.33 17.11 -5.48
N MET A 301 18.71 17.94 -4.65
CA MET A 301 19.12 19.32 -4.35
C MET A 301 20.22 19.42 -3.27
N HIS A 302 20.70 18.28 -2.75
CA HIS A 302 21.74 18.19 -1.71
C HIS A 302 21.36 18.77 -0.33
N GLY A 303 20.06 18.94 -0.04
CA GLY A 303 19.56 19.29 1.30
C GLY A 303 19.68 18.12 2.27
N ALA A 304 19.26 16.94 1.81
CA ALA A 304 19.38 15.67 2.52
C ALA A 304 20.54 14.80 1.99
N ARG A 305 21.22 14.07 2.89
CA ARG A 305 22.20 13.03 2.51
C ARG A 305 21.54 11.67 2.27
N PHE A 306 20.45 11.42 3.00
CA PHE A 306 19.59 10.25 2.87
C PHE A 306 18.12 10.69 2.88
N ALA A 307 17.26 9.95 2.19
CA ALA A 307 15.82 10.02 2.38
C ALA A 307 15.25 8.64 2.73
N ILE A 308 14.31 8.64 3.67
CA ILE A 308 13.55 7.48 4.15
C ILE A 308 12.06 7.87 4.27
N GLY A 309 11.17 6.90 4.25
CA GLY A 309 9.72 7.10 4.14
C GLY A 309 9.05 6.10 3.22
N ASP A 310 9.47 4.83 3.28
CA ASP A 310 8.90 3.72 2.50
C ASP A 310 9.03 3.86 0.97
N LEU A 311 10.21 4.33 0.53
CA LEU A 311 10.47 4.65 -0.86
C LEU A 311 10.58 3.38 -1.74
N HIS A 312 9.67 3.27 -2.70
CA HIS A 312 9.64 2.18 -3.68
C HIS A 312 10.69 2.37 -4.79
N LEU A 313 11.29 1.26 -5.25
CA LEU A 313 12.30 1.27 -6.31
C LEU A 313 11.68 1.53 -7.71
N PHE A 314 11.62 2.79 -8.12
CA PHE A 314 11.29 3.18 -9.51
C PHE A 314 12.53 3.52 -10.36
N GLN A 315 12.49 3.17 -11.64
CA GLN A 315 13.61 3.41 -12.57
C GLN A 315 13.85 4.91 -12.84
N VAL A 316 12.82 5.76 -12.68
CA VAL A 316 12.91 7.21 -12.84
C VAL A 316 13.88 7.82 -11.83
N TYR A 317 13.80 7.40 -10.57
CA TYR A 317 14.61 7.94 -9.47
C TYR A 317 16.13 7.70 -9.66
N LEU A 318 16.52 6.60 -10.31
CA LEU A 318 17.93 6.27 -10.62
C LEU A 318 18.64 7.30 -11.51
N ARG A 319 17.90 8.20 -12.18
CA ARG A 319 18.48 9.32 -12.93
C ARG A 319 18.90 10.49 -12.02
N LEU A 320 18.19 10.67 -10.89
CA LEU A 320 18.28 11.82 -10.00
C LEU A 320 19.12 11.51 -8.75
N VAL A 321 18.92 10.35 -8.14
CA VAL A 321 19.55 9.92 -6.88
C VAL A 321 20.26 8.58 -7.03
N GLU A 322 21.02 8.19 -6.01
CA GLU A 322 21.53 6.83 -5.87
C GLU A 322 20.65 6.07 -4.86
N LEU A 323 20.24 4.84 -5.18
CA LEU A 323 19.39 4.04 -4.29
C LEU A 323 20.22 2.93 -3.63
N SER A 324 19.91 2.57 -2.38
CA SER A 324 20.56 1.45 -1.68
C SER A 324 20.17 0.09 -2.27
N LEU A 325 20.80 -0.99 -1.78
CA LEU A 325 20.18 -2.32 -1.86
C LEU A 325 18.80 -2.30 -1.19
N PRO A 326 17.81 -3.04 -1.71
CA PRO A 326 16.49 -3.14 -1.09
C PRO A 326 16.60 -3.84 0.26
N HIS A 327 15.98 -3.25 1.27
CA HIS A 327 16.05 -3.73 2.65
C HIS A 327 14.79 -4.50 3.05
N ASN A 328 13.67 -4.26 2.36
CA ASN A 328 12.44 -5.03 2.44
C ASN A 328 11.82 -5.26 1.04
N PHE A 329 10.89 -6.22 0.95
CA PHE A 329 10.02 -6.42 -0.19
C PHE A 329 8.58 -6.49 0.28
N GLU A 330 7.72 -5.69 -0.32
CA GLU A 330 6.38 -5.42 0.21
C GLU A 330 5.30 -5.72 -0.80
N CYS A 331 4.21 -6.31 -0.31
CA CYS A 331 3.04 -6.55 -1.13
C CYS A 331 2.24 -5.25 -1.27
N LEU A 332 2.02 -4.78 -2.49
CA LEU A 332 1.09 -3.69 -2.77
C LEU A 332 -0.26 -4.27 -3.19
N THR A 333 -1.34 -3.72 -2.63
CA THR A 333 -2.70 -4.20 -2.81
C THR A 333 -3.70 -3.04 -2.60
N PHE A 334 -5.00 -3.32 -2.67
CA PHE A 334 -6.06 -2.33 -2.51
C PHE A 334 -6.79 -2.43 -1.18
N LEU A 335 -7.04 -1.29 -0.54
CA LEU A 335 -8.03 -1.14 0.53
C LEU A 335 -9.39 -0.80 -0.09
N THR A 336 -10.37 -1.64 0.22
CA THR A 336 -11.70 -1.64 -0.39
C THR A 336 -12.79 -1.54 0.69
N PRO A 337 -14.02 -1.10 0.35
CA PRO A 337 -15.17 -1.26 1.24
C PRO A 337 -15.47 -2.74 1.48
N GLU A 338 -15.64 -3.11 2.75
CA GLU A 338 -16.19 -4.42 3.11
C GLU A 338 -17.73 -4.36 3.06
N SER A 339 -18.40 -5.40 2.53
CA SER A 339 -19.86 -5.35 2.38
C SER A 339 -20.57 -5.25 3.74
N SER A 340 -21.08 -4.06 4.08
CA SER A 340 -21.83 -3.79 5.31
C SER A 340 -23.27 -4.34 5.28
N THR A 341 -23.56 -5.27 4.35
CA THR A 341 -24.87 -5.93 4.18
C THR A 341 -25.20 -6.82 5.36
N ASN A 342 -25.66 -6.18 6.45
CA ASN A 342 -26.34 -6.82 7.56
C ASN A 342 -27.67 -7.42 7.06
N ASN A 343 -27.58 -8.57 6.40
CA ASN A 343 -28.69 -9.40 5.93
C ASN A 343 -29.42 -10.09 7.10
N SER A 344 -29.62 -9.36 8.20
CA SER A 344 -30.06 -9.86 9.51
C SER A 344 -31.47 -10.43 9.48
N TRP A 345 -32.34 -9.89 8.63
CA TRP A 345 -33.68 -10.45 8.39
C TRP A 345 -33.62 -11.73 7.54
N GLN A 346 -32.68 -11.83 6.61
CA GLN A 346 -32.50 -13.02 5.77
C GLN A 346 -31.97 -14.20 6.59
N THR A 347 -31.18 -13.97 7.64
CA THR A 347 -30.65 -15.01 8.54
C THR A 347 -31.71 -15.97 9.09
N PHE A 348 -32.96 -15.51 9.27
CA PHE A 348 -34.07 -16.36 9.73
C PHE A 348 -34.71 -17.21 8.62
N ILE A 349 -34.58 -16.79 7.36
CA ILE A 349 -35.18 -17.47 6.20
C ILE A 349 -34.14 -18.39 5.52
N LEU A 350 -32.85 -18.05 5.62
CA LEU A 350 -31.70 -18.77 5.08
C LEU A 350 -31.61 -20.28 5.40
N PRO A 351 -32.06 -20.80 6.58
CA PRO A 351 -31.94 -22.23 6.90
C PRO A 351 -32.64 -23.17 5.91
N PHE A 352 -33.65 -22.68 5.18
CA PHE A 352 -34.35 -23.42 4.14
C PHE A 352 -34.35 -22.63 2.83
N SER A 353 -34.13 -23.33 1.70
CA SER A 353 -34.26 -22.72 0.37
C SER A 353 -35.71 -22.31 0.08
N ALA A 354 -35.91 -21.39 -0.87
CA ALA A 354 -37.25 -20.95 -1.27
C ALA A 354 -38.16 -22.13 -1.69
N GLY A 355 -37.59 -23.15 -2.34
CA GLY A 355 -38.30 -24.39 -2.70
C GLY A 355 -38.72 -25.21 -1.48
N MET A 356 -37.89 -25.28 -0.43
CA MET A 356 -38.27 -25.92 0.83
C MET A 356 -39.39 -25.16 1.54
N TRP A 357 -39.31 -23.82 1.63
CA TRP A 357 -40.40 -23.01 2.20
C TRP A 357 -41.72 -23.19 1.46
N ALA A 358 -41.70 -23.17 0.12
CA ALA A 358 -42.88 -23.49 -0.69
C ALA A 358 -43.40 -24.92 -0.42
N GLY A 359 -42.50 -25.90 -0.25
CA GLY A 359 -42.83 -27.27 0.13
C GLY A 359 -43.50 -27.39 1.50
N VAL A 360 -43.08 -26.60 2.50
CA VAL A 360 -43.70 -26.56 3.84
C VAL A 360 -45.11 -25.95 3.79
N LEU A 361 -45.30 -24.84 3.06
CA LEU A 361 -46.60 -24.22 2.89
C LEU A 361 -47.56 -25.14 2.11
N LEU A 362 -47.06 -25.81 1.08
CA LEU A 362 -47.82 -26.80 0.31
C LEU A 362 -48.17 -28.03 1.17
N SER A 363 -47.24 -28.55 1.98
CA SER A 363 -47.50 -29.72 2.83
C SER A 363 -48.54 -29.44 3.90
N LEU A 364 -48.54 -28.24 4.50
CA LEU A 364 -49.60 -27.78 5.41
C LEU A 364 -51.00 -27.85 4.75
N PHE A 365 -51.13 -27.30 3.54
CA PHE A 365 -52.42 -27.28 2.83
C PHE A 365 -52.87 -28.67 2.39
N VAL A 366 -51.95 -29.47 1.83
CA VAL A 366 -52.23 -30.84 1.36
C VAL A 366 -52.60 -31.75 2.54
N VAL A 367 -51.81 -31.74 3.63
CA VAL A 367 -52.08 -32.60 4.79
C VAL A 367 -53.37 -32.19 5.50
N GLY A 368 -53.64 -30.88 5.68
CA GLY A 368 -54.92 -30.41 6.21
C GLY A 368 -56.12 -30.86 5.38
N SER A 369 -55.98 -30.86 4.05
CA SER A 369 -57.00 -31.36 3.11
C SER A 369 -57.18 -32.89 3.19
N VAL A 370 -56.09 -33.64 3.38
CA VAL A 370 -56.14 -35.10 3.58
C VAL A 370 -56.80 -35.47 4.93
N PHE A 371 -56.51 -34.74 6.01
CA PHE A 371 -57.20 -34.91 7.29
C PHE A 371 -58.72 -34.70 7.14
N TYR A 372 -59.13 -33.63 6.46
CA TYR A 372 -60.54 -33.36 6.15
C TYR A 372 -61.16 -34.47 5.30
N ALA A 373 -60.50 -34.90 4.22
CA ALA A 373 -60.99 -35.96 3.33
C ALA A 373 -61.16 -37.31 4.06
N ILE A 374 -60.27 -37.66 4.98
CA ILE A 374 -60.39 -38.89 5.78
C ILE A 374 -61.50 -38.78 6.83
N SER A 375 -61.67 -37.63 7.50
CA SER A 375 -62.80 -37.42 8.42
C SER A 375 -64.13 -37.51 7.65
N PHE A 376 -64.20 -36.89 6.47
CA PHE A 376 -65.34 -36.91 5.57
C PHE A 376 -65.71 -38.32 5.09
N LEU A 377 -64.75 -39.09 4.57
CA LEU A 377 -64.96 -40.48 4.15
C LEU A 377 -65.38 -41.37 5.32
N ASN A 378 -64.79 -41.19 6.50
CA ASN A 378 -65.18 -41.95 7.68
C ASN A 378 -66.59 -41.58 8.19
N ALA A 379 -66.99 -40.30 8.11
CA ALA A 379 -68.35 -39.88 8.44
C ALA A 379 -69.40 -40.52 7.50
N ILE A 380 -69.09 -40.64 6.20
CA ILE A 380 -69.91 -41.35 5.22
C ILE A 380 -69.99 -42.85 5.56
N LEU A 381 -68.84 -43.50 5.81
CA LEU A 381 -68.77 -44.94 6.07
C LEU A 381 -69.44 -45.37 7.38
N THR A 382 -69.43 -44.51 8.41
CA THR A 382 -70.01 -44.81 9.73
C THR A 382 -71.52 -44.51 9.82
N GLY A 383 -72.17 -44.10 8.72
CA GLY A 383 -73.60 -43.79 8.70
C GLY A 383 -73.99 -42.55 9.53
N SER A 384 -73.00 -41.74 9.93
CA SER A 384 -73.22 -40.46 10.60
C SER A 384 -73.80 -39.47 9.58
N GLY A 385 -75.13 -39.30 9.61
CA GLY A 385 -75.85 -38.33 8.77
C GLY A 385 -75.53 -36.88 9.13
N HIS A 386 -74.32 -36.43 8.81
CA HIS A 386 -73.93 -35.03 8.78
C HIS A 386 -74.11 -34.47 7.37
N ASP A 387 -74.71 -33.29 7.27
CA ASP A 387 -74.85 -32.55 6.00
C ASP A 387 -73.47 -32.17 5.44
N ALA A 388 -72.96 -33.03 4.58
CA ALA A 388 -71.72 -32.89 3.83
C ALA A 388 -71.66 -31.57 3.05
N GLY A 389 -71.05 -30.53 3.65
CA GLY A 389 -70.99 -29.17 3.10
C GLY A 389 -70.45 -29.09 1.67
N PHE A 390 -69.48 -29.95 1.31
CA PHE A 390 -68.93 -30.04 -0.04
C PHE A 390 -69.96 -30.52 -1.09
N SER A 391 -70.92 -31.36 -0.71
CA SER A 391 -71.96 -31.87 -1.61
C SER A 391 -73.09 -30.87 -1.87
N ARG A 392 -73.16 -29.75 -1.13
CA ARG A 392 -74.24 -28.75 -1.24
C ARG A 392 -74.25 -28.03 -2.59
N CYS A 393 -73.10 -27.92 -3.27
CA CYS A 393 -73.02 -27.36 -4.62
C CYS A 393 -73.65 -28.29 -5.70
N CYS A 394 -73.61 -29.61 -5.48
CA CYS A 394 -74.03 -30.61 -6.48
C CYS A 394 -75.32 -31.37 -6.13
N ARG A 395 -75.87 -31.22 -4.92
CA ARG A 395 -77.18 -31.77 -4.53
C ARG A 395 -78.21 -30.66 -4.36
N ARG A 396 -78.91 -30.32 -5.44
CA ARG A 396 -80.24 -29.71 -5.35
C ARG A 396 -81.20 -30.71 -4.69
N HIS A 397 -81.48 -30.53 -3.41
CA HIS A 397 -82.62 -31.20 -2.76
C HIS A 397 -83.85 -30.28 -2.86
N PRO A 398 -84.88 -30.63 -3.66
CA PRO A 398 -86.08 -29.81 -3.77
C PRO A 398 -87.02 -30.16 -2.60
N SER A 399 -87.04 -29.30 -1.56
CA SER A 399 -88.17 -29.02 -0.64
C SER A 399 -87.70 -28.63 0.76
N ARG A 400 -87.65 -27.31 1.05
CA ARG A 400 -87.79 -26.77 2.42
C ARG A 400 -88.11 -25.27 2.43
N GLY A 401 -89.35 -24.95 2.07
CA GLY A 401 -89.96 -23.63 2.24
C GLY A 401 -89.42 -22.52 1.33
N GLU A 402 -90.32 -21.77 0.72
CA GLU A 402 -89.99 -20.39 0.31
C GLU A 402 -89.52 -19.60 1.54
N PRO A 403 -88.61 -18.62 1.38
CA PRO A 403 -88.18 -17.78 2.50
C PRO A 403 -89.42 -17.15 3.15
N PRO A 404 -89.62 -17.29 4.47
CA PRO A 404 -90.83 -16.78 5.10
C PRO A 404 -90.89 -15.27 4.91
N ASP A 405 -92.02 -14.83 4.36
CA ASP A 405 -92.34 -13.44 4.03
C ASP A 405 -91.87 -12.47 5.13
N PRO A 406 -91.28 -11.28 4.83
CA PRO A 406 -90.63 -10.42 5.84
C PRO A 406 -91.52 -10.02 7.03
N SER A 407 -92.84 -10.07 6.86
CA SER A 407 -93.85 -9.87 7.90
C SER A 407 -93.87 -10.99 8.96
N ASN A 408 -93.51 -12.22 8.61
CA ASN A 408 -93.58 -13.40 9.48
C ASN A 408 -92.49 -13.42 10.57
N TYR A 409 -91.35 -12.76 10.35
CA TYR A 409 -90.28 -12.58 11.36
C TYR A 409 -90.77 -11.87 12.64
N ARG A 410 -91.87 -11.11 12.54
CA ARG A 410 -92.47 -10.37 13.65
C ARG A 410 -93.53 -11.17 14.42
N ARG A 411 -93.93 -12.38 13.97
CA ARG A 411 -94.91 -13.22 14.67
C ARG A 411 -94.31 -13.86 15.93
N LEU A 412 -95.01 -13.71 17.06
CA LEU A 412 -94.56 -14.23 18.35
C LEU A 412 -94.42 -15.77 18.35
N SER A 413 -95.33 -16.48 17.70
CA SER A 413 -95.32 -17.95 17.62
C SER A 413 -94.09 -18.50 16.88
N PHE A 414 -93.66 -17.84 15.80
CA PHE A 414 -92.46 -18.22 15.05
C PHE A 414 -91.18 -18.01 15.88
N ARG A 415 -91.07 -16.85 16.55
CA ARG A 415 -89.96 -16.55 17.46
C ARG A 415 -89.89 -17.52 18.65
N VAL A 416 -91.03 -17.89 19.23
CA VAL A 416 -91.12 -18.88 20.32
C VAL A 416 -90.80 -20.29 19.84
N ALA A 417 -91.17 -20.67 18.61
CA ALA A 417 -90.76 -21.95 18.03
C ALA A 417 -89.23 -22.03 17.82
N LEU A 418 -88.61 -20.96 17.31
CA LEU A 418 -87.15 -20.88 17.13
C LEU A 418 -86.37 -20.79 18.44
N SER A 419 -86.89 -20.12 19.47
CA SER A 419 -86.23 -20.05 20.78
C SER A 419 -86.33 -21.36 21.56
N ARG A 420 -87.38 -22.15 21.31
CA ARG A 420 -87.54 -23.52 21.83
C ARG A 420 -86.81 -24.58 20.98
N TYR A 421 -86.36 -24.23 19.77
CA TYR A 421 -85.53 -25.11 18.95
C TYR A 421 -84.19 -25.36 19.64
N ARG A 422 -84.09 -26.50 20.32
CA ARG A 422 -82.80 -27.08 20.71
C ARG A 422 -82.34 -27.97 19.55
N PRO A 423 -81.12 -27.78 19.00
CA PRO A 423 -80.56 -28.78 18.10
C PRO A 423 -80.48 -30.13 18.83
N PRO A 424 -80.65 -31.27 18.14
CA PRO A 424 -80.67 -32.58 18.78
C PRO A 424 -79.36 -32.81 19.56
N LEU A 425 -79.48 -33.27 20.82
CA LEU A 425 -78.37 -33.39 21.77
C LEU A 425 -77.21 -34.32 21.30
N GLY A 426 -77.42 -35.10 20.23
CA GLY A 426 -76.39 -35.91 19.57
C GLY A 426 -75.52 -35.16 18.55
N ALA A 427 -75.99 -34.05 17.97
CA ALA A 427 -75.30 -33.36 16.87
C ALA A 427 -73.95 -32.73 17.27
N GLY A 428 -73.74 -32.44 18.57
CA GLY A 428 -72.43 -32.04 19.09
C GLY A 428 -71.58 -33.20 19.65
N LYS A 429 -72.16 -34.40 19.84
CA LYS A 429 -71.51 -35.52 20.54
C LYS A 429 -70.68 -36.42 19.63
N HIS A 430 -70.90 -36.31 18.31
CA HIS A 430 -70.24 -37.07 17.24
C HIS A 430 -69.33 -36.25 16.32
N ARG A 431 -69.21 -34.92 16.50
CA ARG A 431 -68.27 -34.13 15.70
C ARG A 431 -66.84 -34.45 16.15
N ASP A 432 -66.04 -35.01 15.25
CA ASP A 432 -64.61 -35.18 15.45
C ASP A 432 -63.88 -33.85 15.16
N LEU A 433 -62.66 -33.75 15.66
CA LEU A 433 -61.88 -32.50 15.64
C LEU A 433 -61.54 -31.99 14.21
N PHE A 434 -61.64 -32.89 13.23
CA PHE A 434 -61.29 -32.70 11.81
C PHE A 434 -62.52 -32.65 10.87
N ASP A 435 -63.72 -32.41 11.40
CA ASP A 435 -64.94 -32.36 10.58
C ASP A 435 -65.16 -31.00 9.89
N ASP A 436 -64.54 -29.92 10.38
CA ASP A 436 -64.58 -28.60 9.76
C ASP A 436 -63.23 -28.31 9.07
N TYR A 437 -63.24 -27.97 7.77
CA TYR A 437 -62.01 -27.75 6.98
C TYR A 437 -61.09 -26.67 7.58
N ALA A 438 -61.67 -25.60 8.13
CA ALA A 438 -60.92 -24.55 8.80
C ALA A 438 -60.24 -25.03 10.09
N THR A 439 -60.88 -25.92 10.87
CA THR A 439 -60.23 -26.50 12.06
C THR A 439 -59.12 -27.48 11.64
N CYS A 440 -59.29 -28.25 10.56
CA CYS A 440 -58.22 -29.10 10.04
C CYS A 440 -56.93 -28.33 9.77
N ILE A 441 -56.99 -27.25 8.98
CA ILE A 441 -55.82 -26.44 8.63
C ILE A 441 -55.19 -25.82 9.89
N LEU A 442 -56.00 -25.25 10.77
CA LEU A 442 -55.53 -24.62 12.01
C LEU A 442 -54.87 -25.64 12.94
N LEU A 443 -55.38 -26.87 13.01
CA LEU A 443 -54.82 -27.94 13.84
C LEU A 443 -53.53 -28.52 13.24
N THR A 444 -53.43 -28.64 11.91
CA THR A 444 -52.16 -29.02 11.26
C THR A 444 -51.08 -27.96 11.48
N TYR A 445 -51.44 -26.68 11.37
CA TYR A 445 -50.53 -25.58 11.68
C TYR A 445 -50.12 -25.55 13.17
N SER A 446 -51.08 -25.78 14.08
CA SER A 446 -50.84 -25.92 15.52
C SER A 446 -49.83 -27.04 15.84
N MET A 447 -49.98 -28.20 15.20
CA MET A 447 -49.06 -29.34 15.36
C MET A 447 -47.65 -29.04 14.81
N LEU A 448 -47.52 -28.26 13.73
CA LEU A 448 -46.22 -27.80 13.22
C LEU A 448 -45.51 -26.88 14.23
N LEU A 449 -46.26 -26.05 14.96
CA LEU A 449 -45.76 -25.18 16.03
C LEU A 449 -45.52 -25.90 17.38
N TYR A 450 -45.47 -27.24 17.40
CA TYR A 450 -45.39 -28.06 18.62
C TYR A 450 -46.52 -27.88 19.64
N VAL A 451 -47.64 -27.25 19.27
CA VAL A 451 -48.79 -27.12 20.15
C VAL A 451 -49.60 -28.42 20.14
N ALA A 452 -49.83 -28.99 21.32
CA ALA A 452 -50.53 -30.26 21.48
C ALA A 452 -52.00 -30.17 21.04
N LEU A 453 -52.50 -31.27 20.46
CA LEU A 453 -53.92 -31.44 20.14
C LEU A 453 -54.77 -31.36 21.43
N PRO A 454 -55.87 -30.58 21.46
CA PRO A 454 -56.73 -30.46 22.65
C PRO A 454 -57.44 -31.76 23.01
N ARG A 455 -57.62 -32.67 22.04
CA ARG A 455 -58.12 -34.02 22.23
C ARG A 455 -57.63 -34.92 21.10
N MET A 456 -57.29 -36.18 21.41
CA MET A 456 -56.99 -37.18 20.37
C MET A 456 -58.24 -37.49 19.53
N PRO A 457 -58.13 -37.63 18.19
CA PRO A 457 -59.25 -38.03 17.34
C PRO A 457 -59.77 -39.42 17.73
N ARG A 458 -61.06 -39.69 17.51
CA ARG A 458 -61.63 -41.01 17.79
C ARG A 458 -61.22 -42.05 16.75
N ASN A 459 -61.18 -41.67 15.47
CA ASN A 459 -60.99 -42.59 14.36
C ASN A 459 -59.54 -43.10 14.28
N TRP A 460 -59.37 -44.41 14.16
CA TRP A 460 -58.04 -45.05 14.10
C TRP A 460 -57.18 -44.57 12.92
N PRO A 461 -57.71 -44.38 11.68
CA PRO A 461 -56.94 -43.81 10.57
C PRO A 461 -56.43 -42.39 10.85
N LEU A 462 -57.25 -41.54 11.48
CA LEU A 462 -56.85 -40.19 11.87
C LEU A 462 -55.73 -40.22 12.92
N ARG A 463 -55.75 -41.17 13.87
CA ARG A 463 -54.68 -41.34 14.87
C ARG A 463 -53.34 -41.69 14.23
N VAL A 464 -53.33 -42.66 13.31
CA VAL A 464 -52.10 -43.05 12.59
C VAL A 464 -51.56 -41.87 11.78
N LEU A 465 -52.43 -41.14 11.07
CA LEU A 465 -52.01 -39.96 10.33
C LEU A 465 -51.49 -38.84 11.24
N THR A 466 -52.13 -38.58 12.40
CA THR A 466 -51.58 -37.62 13.39
C THR A 466 -50.21 -38.05 13.91
N GLY A 467 -49.98 -39.35 14.15
CA GLY A 467 -48.69 -39.84 14.60
C GLY A 467 -47.58 -39.63 13.56
N TRP A 468 -47.86 -39.97 12.30
CA TRP A 468 -46.89 -39.78 11.21
C TRP A 468 -46.62 -38.30 10.91
N TYR A 469 -47.68 -37.47 10.90
CA TYR A 469 -47.54 -36.04 10.71
C TYR A 469 -46.78 -35.36 11.86
N TRP A 470 -46.98 -35.82 13.10
CA TRP A 470 -46.25 -35.31 14.25
C TRP A 470 -44.74 -35.64 14.19
N ILE A 471 -44.38 -36.86 13.75
CA ILE A 471 -42.98 -37.22 13.47
C ILE A 471 -42.38 -36.33 12.37
N TYR A 472 -43.13 -36.08 11.28
CA TYR A 472 -42.72 -35.15 10.23
C TYR A 472 -42.48 -33.72 10.77
N CYS A 473 -43.40 -33.18 11.58
CA CYS A 473 -43.23 -31.86 12.20
C CYS A 473 -42.01 -31.80 13.11
N ILE A 474 -41.74 -32.85 13.91
CA ILE A 474 -40.52 -32.94 14.74
C ILE A 474 -39.27 -32.88 13.88
N LEU A 475 -39.17 -33.72 12.85
CA LEU A 475 -38.00 -33.77 11.97
C LEU A 475 -37.77 -32.43 11.26
N LEU A 476 -38.85 -31.78 10.80
CA LEU A 476 -38.79 -30.48 10.12
C LEU A 476 -38.31 -29.37 11.05
N VAL A 477 -38.88 -29.23 12.24
CA VAL A 477 -38.47 -28.18 13.18
C VAL A 477 -37.09 -28.48 13.79
N ALA A 478 -36.73 -29.76 13.99
CA ALA A 478 -35.39 -30.15 14.43
C ALA A 478 -34.31 -29.80 13.39
N THR A 479 -34.54 -30.11 12.12
CA THR A 479 -33.62 -29.77 11.01
C THR A 479 -33.51 -28.26 10.82
N TYR A 480 -34.63 -27.52 10.85
CA TYR A 480 -34.61 -26.06 10.84
C TYR A 480 -33.75 -25.48 11.98
N ARG A 481 -33.98 -25.94 13.22
CA ARG A 481 -33.22 -25.47 14.40
C ARG A 481 -31.73 -25.79 14.30
N ALA A 482 -31.37 -26.99 13.85
CA ALA A 482 -29.97 -27.39 13.67
C ALA A 482 -29.26 -26.54 12.62
N SER A 483 -29.88 -26.32 11.45
CA SER A 483 -29.36 -25.47 10.38
C SER A 483 -29.22 -24.01 10.83
N PHE A 484 -30.22 -23.47 11.55
CA PHE A 484 -30.15 -22.13 12.12
C PHE A 484 -29.02 -21.99 13.15
N THR A 485 -28.80 -22.97 14.03
CA THR A 485 -27.65 -22.94 14.96
C THR A 485 -26.31 -23.02 14.24
N ALA A 486 -26.21 -23.76 13.13
CA ALA A 486 -24.97 -23.83 12.34
C ALA A 486 -24.64 -22.48 11.68
N ILE A 487 -25.64 -21.78 11.13
CA ILE A 487 -25.48 -20.45 10.51
C ILE A 487 -25.09 -19.37 11.54
N LEU A 488 -25.51 -19.52 12.80
CA LEU A 488 -25.10 -18.62 13.90
C LEU A 488 -23.69 -18.93 14.43
N ALA A 489 -23.29 -20.20 14.43
CA ALA A 489 -21.96 -20.63 14.85
C ALA A 489 -20.88 -20.34 13.80
N ASN A 490 -21.25 -20.29 12.51
CA ASN A 490 -20.37 -19.86 11.43
C ASN A 490 -21.15 -18.94 10.46
N PRO A 491 -21.14 -17.61 10.68
CA PRO A 491 -21.78 -16.69 9.76
C PRO A 491 -21.11 -16.79 8.37
N ALA A 492 -21.92 -16.72 7.31
CA ALA A 492 -21.38 -16.71 5.95
C ALA A 492 -20.37 -15.56 5.77
N ALA A 493 -19.28 -15.83 5.05
CA ALA A 493 -18.29 -14.81 4.72
C ALA A 493 -18.98 -13.60 4.06
N ARG A 494 -18.57 -12.40 4.46
CA ARG A 494 -19.01 -11.15 3.85
C ARG A 494 -18.52 -11.11 2.39
N VAL A 495 -19.19 -10.33 1.54
CA VAL A 495 -18.74 -10.15 0.15
C VAL A 495 -17.54 -9.20 0.18
N THR A 496 -16.39 -9.77 -0.14
CA THR A 496 -15.10 -9.08 -0.23
C THR A 496 -14.70 -8.89 -1.70
N ILE A 497 -13.94 -7.84 -1.98
CA ILE A 497 -13.27 -7.64 -3.26
C ILE A 497 -11.84 -8.15 -3.07
N ASP A 498 -11.54 -9.32 -3.63
CA ASP A 498 -10.28 -10.03 -3.39
C ASP A 498 -9.34 -10.06 -4.61
N THR A 499 -9.84 -9.78 -5.82
CA THR A 499 -9.10 -9.80 -7.09
C THR A 499 -9.17 -8.46 -7.83
N LEU A 500 -8.24 -8.21 -8.78
CA LEU A 500 -8.28 -7.02 -9.63
C LEU A 500 -9.47 -7.02 -10.60
N GLU A 501 -9.89 -8.19 -11.05
CA GLU A 501 -11.07 -8.38 -11.88
C GLU A 501 -12.36 -8.02 -11.13
N ASP A 502 -12.52 -8.51 -9.90
CA ASP A 502 -13.64 -8.15 -9.02
C ASP A 502 -13.67 -6.64 -8.76
N LEU A 503 -12.49 -6.03 -8.57
CA LEU A 503 -12.35 -4.59 -8.37
C LEU A 503 -12.79 -3.80 -9.61
N LEU A 504 -12.39 -4.21 -10.82
CA LEU A 504 -12.88 -3.62 -12.07
C LEU A 504 -14.39 -3.83 -12.29
N HIS A 505 -14.93 -4.98 -11.87
CA HIS A 505 -16.36 -5.30 -11.94
C HIS A 505 -17.20 -4.52 -10.93
N SER A 506 -16.63 -4.17 -9.76
CA SER A 506 -17.30 -3.38 -8.73
C SER A 506 -17.68 -1.97 -9.19
N GLY A 507 -16.93 -1.41 -10.14
CA GLY A 507 -17.11 -0.04 -10.64
C GLY A 507 -16.68 1.06 -9.67
N ILE A 508 -16.00 0.72 -8.58
CA ILE A 508 -15.48 1.69 -7.60
C ILE A 508 -14.31 2.49 -8.22
N PRO A 509 -14.25 3.83 -8.04
CA PRO A 509 -13.10 4.64 -8.45
C PRO A 509 -11.80 4.18 -7.78
N LEU A 510 -10.72 4.12 -8.55
CA LEU A 510 -9.42 3.60 -8.11
C LEU A 510 -8.50 4.77 -7.78
N THR A 511 -7.79 4.72 -6.66
CA THR A 511 -6.95 5.84 -6.21
C THR A 511 -5.59 5.38 -5.69
N ALA A 512 -4.54 6.15 -5.92
CA ALA A 512 -3.20 5.95 -5.34
C ALA A 512 -2.63 7.26 -4.78
N GLY A 513 -1.69 7.17 -3.83
CA GLY A 513 -0.97 8.34 -3.30
C GLY A 513 0.15 8.88 -4.19
N ALA A 514 0.73 8.04 -5.06
CA ALA A 514 1.84 8.37 -5.95
C ALA A 514 1.47 8.26 -7.43
N ALA A 515 1.97 9.18 -8.26
CA ALA A 515 1.75 9.17 -9.71
C ALA A 515 2.51 8.02 -10.40
N GLU A 516 3.66 7.64 -9.84
CA GLU A 516 4.49 6.51 -10.26
C GLU A 516 3.74 5.18 -10.17
N ASN A 517 2.86 5.00 -9.17
CA ASN A 517 1.99 3.83 -9.05
C ASN A 517 0.98 3.76 -10.20
N ARG A 518 0.35 4.89 -10.57
CA ARG A 518 -0.54 4.94 -11.75
C ARG A 518 0.23 4.58 -13.02
N GLN A 519 1.44 5.11 -13.18
CA GLN A 519 2.26 4.85 -14.36
C GLN A 519 2.71 3.38 -14.44
N PHE A 520 3.06 2.76 -13.31
CA PHE A 520 3.36 1.33 -13.22
C PHE A 520 2.22 0.45 -13.76
N PHE A 521 0.96 0.80 -13.48
CA PHE A 521 -0.20 0.10 -14.05
C PHE A 521 -0.39 0.38 -15.55
N LEU A 522 -0.09 1.58 -16.03
CA LEU A 522 -0.18 1.93 -17.46
C LEU A 522 0.89 1.23 -18.31
N ASP A 523 2.11 1.07 -17.78
CA ASP A 523 3.22 0.36 -18.42
C ASP A 523 3.15 -1.18 -18.25
N ALA A 524 2.17 -1.69 -17.50
CA ALA A 524 2.01 -3.13 -17.27
C ALA A 524 1.73 -3.89 -18.56
N ILE A 525 2.18 -5.15 -18.64
CA ILE A 525 1.94 -6.03 -19.79
C ILE A 525 0.52 -6.62 -19.77
N ASP A 526 -0.08 -6.71 -18.58
CA ASP A 526 -1.40 -7.29 -18.38
C ASP A 526 -2.55 -6.31 -18.70
N GLU A 527 -3.57 -6.80 -19.40
CA GLU A 527 -4.72 -6.02 -19.84
C GLU A 527 -5.64 -5.61 -18.69
N VAL A 528 -5.67 -6.38 -17.59
CA VAL A 528 -6.43 -6.03 -16.37
C VAL A 528 -5.73 -4.88 -15.64
N ALA A 529 -4.42 -5.01 -15.40
CA ALA A 529 -3.57 -3.95 -14.84
C ALA A 529 -3.62 -2.64 -15.64
N GLN A 530 -3.54 -2.68 -16.98
CA GLN A 530 -3.67 -1.48 -17.82
C GLN A 530 -5.03 -0.79 -17.64
N LYS A 531 -6.13 -1.55 -17.55
CA LYS A 531 -7.49 -1.00 -17.31
C LYS A 531 -7.63 -0.42 -15.90
N VAL A 532 -6.92 -0.97 -14.92
CA VAL A 532 -6.81 -0.41 -13.56
C VAL A 532 -6.09 0.95 -13.64
N GLY A 533 -4.90 1.03 -14.23
CA GLY A 533 -4.14 2.29 -14.37
C GLY A 533 -4.88 3.39 -15.15
N ALA A 534 -5.60 3.00 -16.20
CA ALA A 534 -6.42 3.93 -16.99
C ALA A 534 -7.62 4.53 -16.23
N LYS A 535 -8.10 3.84 -15.18
CA LYS A 535 -9.17 4.29 -14.27
C LYS A 535 -8.66 4.81 -12.92
N MET A 536 -7.35 4.82 -12.71
CA MET A 536 -6.73 5.21 -11.46
C MET A 536 -6.48 6.71 -11.44
N ASP A 537 -7.10 7.39 -10.48
CA ASP A 537 -6.84 8.77 -10.13
C ASP A 537 -5.75 8.84 -9.05
N VAL A 538 -5.02 9.95 -8.99
CA VAL A 538 -4.02 10.18 -7.93
C VAL A 538 -4.64 11.12 -6.91
N LEU A 539 -4.67 10.72 -5.63
CA LEU A 539 -5.21 11.54 -4.55
C LEU A 539 -4.09 12.20 -3.75
N GLU A 540 -4.21 13.51 -3.54
CA GLU A 540 -3.45 14.21 -2.53
C GLU A 540 -3.93 13.86 -1.11
N HIS A 541 -3.12 14.17 -0.10
CA HIS A 541 -3.33 13.80 1.29
C HIS A 541 -4.72 14.23 1.79
N ASN A 542 -5.57 13.25 2.12
CA ASN A 542 -6.95 13.46 2.57
C ASN A 542 -7.16 12.80 3.93
N GLU A 543 -7.31 13.59 5.00
CA GLU A 543 -7.58 13.09 6.35
C GLU A 543 -8.85 12.22 6.46
N GLU A 544 -9.82 12.38 5.54
CA GLU A 544 -11.07 11.58 5.47
C GLU A 544 -11.00 10.39 4.50
N LEU A 545 -9.81 9.94 4.06
CA LEU A 545 -9.66 8.88 3.06
C LEU A 545 -10.33 7.55 3.48
N THR A 546 -10.10 7.07 4.71
CA THR A 546 -10.68 5.80 5.19
C THR A 546 -12.21 5.82 5.19
N ALA A 547 -12.81 6.94 5.62
CA ALA A 547 -14.25 7.12 5.63
C ALA A 547 -14.84 7.31 4.21
N ARG A 548 -14.09 7.80 3.21
CA ARG A 548 -14.49 7.76 1.79
C ARG A 548 -14.49 6.32 1.25
N ILE A 549 -13.48 5.52 1.58
CA ILE A 549 -13.40 4.10 1.20
C ILE A 549 -14.55 3.31 1.85
N ALA A 550 -14.81 3.49 3.14
CA ALA A 550 -15.90 2.83 3.86
C ALA A 550 -17.31 3.19 3.33
N LYS A 551 -17.48 4.39 2.74
CA LYS A 551 -18.70 4.81 2.02
C LYS A 551 -18.80 4.18 0.61
N GLY A 552 -17.78 3.47 0.14
CA GLY A 552 -17.68 2.88 -1.20
C GLY A 552 -17.42 3.89 -2.31
N GLN A 553 -16.84 5.06 -1.98
CA GLN A 553 -16.58 6.13 -2.95
C GLN A 553 -15.25 6.00 -3.70
N CYS A 554 -14.29 5.25 -3.14
CA CYS A 554 -13.02 4.93 -3.76
C CYS A 554 -12.44 3.64 -3.16
N ALA A 555 -11.47 3.05 -3.86
CA ALA A 555 -10.56 2.04 -3.35
C ALA A 555 -9.12 2.55 -3.47
N TYR A 556 -8.29 2.33 -2.45
CA TYR A 556 -6.97 2.96 -2.35
C TYR A 556 -5.82 1.94 -2.43
N TYR A 557 -4.84 2.20 -3.28
CA TYR A 557 -3.70 1.33 -3.56
C TYR A 557 -2.47 1.74 -2.75
N ASP A 558 -1.94 0.81 -1.95
CA ASP A 558 -0.73 1.01 -1.16
C ASP A 558 -0.10 -0.31 -0.68
N ASN A 559 0.99 -0.23 0.09
CA ASN A 559 1.58 -1.41 0.74
C ASN A 559 0.65 -2.02 1.80
N GLU A 560 0.70 -3.34 1.94
CA GLU A 560 -0.17 -4.08 2.85
C GLU A 560 -0.01 -3.61 4.32
N PHE A 561 1.17 -3.14 4.72
CA PHE A 561 1.43 -2.72 6.09
C PHE A 561 0.78 -1.37 6.44
N TYR A 562 0.77 -0.37 5.55
CA TYR A 562 0.04 0.89 5.75
C TYR A 562 -1.47 0.69 5.65
N LEU A 563 -1.95 -0.17 4.73
CA LEU A 563 -3.38 -0.51 4.66
C LEU A 563 -3.88 -1.15 5.97
N ARG A 564 -3.08 -2.02 6.60
CA ARG A 564 -3.37 -2.55 7.95
C ARG A 564 -3.37 -1.46 9.02
N TYR A 565 -2.46 -0.50 8.95
CA TYR A 565 -2.45 0.65 9.86
C TYR A 565 -3.73 1.50 9.73
N MET A 566 -4.11 1.89 8.50
CA MET A 566 -5.33 2.66 8.25
C MET A 566 -6.59 1.94 8.75
N ARG A 567 -6.69 0.62 8.56
CA ARG A 567 -7.80 -0.19 9.09
C ARG A 567 -7.91 -0.05 10.62
N VAL A 568 -6.79 -0.19 11.32
CA VAL A 568 -6.72 -0.19 12.80
C VAL A 568 -6.91 1.20 13.40
N ALA A 569 -6.36 2.25 12.78
CA ALA A 569 -6.56 3.63 13.21
C ALA A 569 -8.07 3.98 13.26
N ASP A 570 -8.84 3.51 12.27
CA ASP A 570 -10.26 3.78 12.14
C ASP A 570 -11.17 2.78 12.91
N GLU A 571 -10.62 1.70 13.49
CA GLU A 571 -11.35 0.89 14.48
C GLU A 571 -11.63 1.69 15.76
N ALA A 572 -10.72 2.60 16.15
CA ALA A 572 -10.94 3.53 17.26
C ALA A 572 -12.06 4.55 16.98
N GLY A 573 -12.28 4.89 15.70
CA GLY A 573 -13.43 5.68 15.22
C GLY A 573 -14.72 4.88 15.01
N GLY A 574 -14.63 3.54 15.06
CA GLY A 574 -15.74 2.61 14.83
C GLY A 574 -16.02 2.25 13.37
N VAL A 575 -15.22 2.74 12.42
CA VAL A 575 -15.41 2.55 10.96
C VAL A 575 -14.56 1.41 10.41
N GLY A 576 -13.43 1.05 11.05
CA GLY A 576 -12.50 0.00 10.58
C GLY A 576 -13.11 -1.39 10.33
N SER A 577 -14.29 -1.67 10.90
CA SER A 577 -15.07 -2.91 10.66
C SER A 577 -15.80 -3.00 9.30
N ALA A 578 -15.69 -1.94 8.48
CA ALA A 578 -16.24 -1.80 7.13
C ALA A 578 -15.16 -1.65 6.04
N LEU A 579 -13.90 -1.95 6.36
CA LEU A 579 -12.76 -1.86 5.45
C LEU A 579 -12.12 -3.25 5.27
N HIS A 580 -11.87 -3.62 4.01
CA HIS A 580 -11.29 -4.89 3.61
C HIS A 580 -10.01 -4.68 2.79
N ILE A 581 -8.95 -5.42 3.12
CA ILE A 581 -7.70 -5.42 2.37
C ILE A 581 -7.79 -6.57 1.35
N MET A 582 -7.72 -6.22 0.07
CA MET A 582 -7.80 -7.16 -1.06
C MET A 582 -6.72 -8.25 -0.91
N ARG A 583 -7.12 -9.52 -0.98
CA ARG A 583 -6.23 -10.66 -0.70
C ARG A 583 -5.15 -10.87 -1.75
N ASP A 584 -5.43 -10.61 -3.02
CA ASP A 584 -4.44 -10.80 -4.07
C ASP A 584 -3.36 -9.72 -3.99
N CYS A 585 -2.11 -10.17 -4.01
CA CYS A 585 -0.97 -9.29 -4.07
C CYS A 585 -0.73 -8.85 -5.52
N VAL A 586 -0.82 -7.55 -5.80
CA VAL A 586 -0.64 -7.03 -7.16
C VAL A 586 0.82 -7.14 -7.60
N VAL A 587 1.73 -6.72 -6.73
CA VAL A 587 3.17 -6.73 -6.98
C VAL A 587 3.93 -6.74 -5.66
N HIS A 588 5.10 -7.40 -5.65
CA HIS A 588 6.08 -7.27 -4.58
C HIS A 588 7.11 -6.19 -4.95
N MET A 589 6.96 -4.98 -4.39
CA MET A 589 7.89 -3.88 -4.66
C MET A 589 9.09 -3.91 -3.70
N PRO A 590 10.30 -3.58 -4.15
CA PRO A 590 11.46 -3.42 -3.28
C PRO A 590 11.46 -2.02 -2.62
N VAL A 591 11.66 -1.98 -1.31
CA VAL A 591 11.80 -0.73 -0.55
C VAL A 591 13.28 -0.41 -0.34
N VAL A 592 13.68 0.82 -0.64
CA VAL A 592 15.09 1.27 -0.75
C VAL A 592 15.32 2.59 -0.03
N LEU A 593 16.52 2.79 0.51
CA LEU A 593 16.93 4.10 1.02
C LEU A 593 17.45 4.95 -0.14
N ALA A 594 17.00 6.20 -0.26
CA ALA A 594 17.58 7.15 -1.22
C ALA A 594 18.82 7.83 -0.63
N MET A 595 19.81 8.07 -1.50
CA MET A 595 21.11 8.66 -1.19
C MET A 595 21.50 9.65 -2.28
N GLU A 596 22.40 10.60 -1.98
CA GLU A 596 22.94 11.50 -3.01
C GLU A 596 23.51 10.74 -4.22
N LYS A 597 23.28 11.25 -5.43
CA LYS A 597 23.78 10.65 -6.67
C LYS A 597 25.30 10.48 -6.64
N ASN A 598 25.74 9.26 -6.93
CA ASN A 598 27.14 8.82 -6.86
C ASN A 598 27.75 8.79 -5.42
N SER A 599 26.94 8.78 -4.35
CA SER A 599 27.42 8.85 -2.96
C SER A 599 28.54 7.85 -2.62
N ALA A 600 29.59 8.36 -2.00
CA ALA A 600 30.74 7.58 -1.53
C ALA A 600 30.39 6.54 -0.45
N LEU A 601 29.26 6.73 0.25
CA LEU A 601 28.85 5.84 1.33
C LEU A 601 28.12 4.58 0.84
N LYS A 602 27.66 4.54 -0.42
CA LYS A 602 26.83 3.43 -0.96
C LYS A 602 27.40 2.06 -0.65
N GLN A 603 28.67 1.79 -0.99
CA GLN A 603 29.28 0.48 -0.77
C GLN A 603 29.30 0.06 0.72
N ARG A 604 29.41 1.02 1.64
CA ARG A 604 29.39 0.79 3.09
C ARG A 604 27.97 0.58 3.61
N VAL A 605 27.03 1.40 3.15
CA VAL A 605 25.59 1.29 3.47
C VAL A 605 25.06 -0.05 2.98
N ASP A 606 25.23 -0.37 1.69
CA ASP A 606 24.79 -1.63 1.07
C ASP A 606 25.34 -2.87 1.80
N SER A 607 26.64 -2.88 2.13
CA SER A 607 27.26 -3.99 2.88
C SER A 607 26.70 -4.10 4.31
N THR A 608 26.33 -2.99 4.95
CA THR A 608 25.79 -3.01 6.31
C THR A 608 24.31 -3.39 6.31
N LEU A 609 23.52 -2.88 5.35
CA LEU A 609 22.15 -3.31 5.09
C LEU A 609 22.11 -4.82 4.83
N GLN A 610 22.97 -5.34 3.96
CA GLN A 610 23.07 -6.77 3.69
C GLN A 610 23.29 -7.58 4.98
N HIS A 611 24.25 -7.18 5.83
CA HIS A 611 24.47 -7.86 7.12
C HIS A 611 23.26 -7.74 8.08
N MET A 612 22.53 -6.62 8.09
CA MET A 612 21.33 -6.45 8.91
C MET A 612 20.15 -7.29 8.40
N THR A 613 20.02 -7.48 7.09
CA THR A 613 19.03 -8.35 6.45
C THR A 613 19.35 -9.82 6.69
N GLU A 614 20.59 -10.24 6.42
CA GLU A 614 21.07 -11.61 6.65
C GLU A 614 21.05 -11.99 8.14
N GLY A 615 21.31 -11.04 9.04
CA GLY A 615 21.18 -11.20 10.49
C GLY A 615 19.74 -11.17 11.00
N GLY A 616 18.75 -10.91 10.14
CA GLY A 616 17.33 -10.89 10.49
C GLY A 616 16.88 -9.72 11.38
N LEU A 617 17.70 -8.67 11.54
CA LEU A 617 17.37 -7.51 12.37
C LEU A 617 16.19 -6.72 11.79
N ILE A 618 16.22 -6.46 10.49
CA ILE A 618 15.16 -5.73 9.77
C ILE A 618 13.84 -6.52 9.82
N ALA A 619 13.88 -7.82 9.53
CA ALA A 619 12.71 -8.69 9.63
C ALA A 619 12.13 -8.76 11.06
N LYS A 620 12.98 -8.66 12.09
CA LYS A 620 12.54 -8.56 13.48
C LYS A 620 11.86 -7.21 13.77
N TRP A 621 12.47 -6.08 13.40
CA TRP A 621 11.88 -4.76 13.62
C TRP A 621 10.53 -4.61 12.91
N LEU A 622 10.45 -5.03 11.64
CA LEU A 622 9.20 -5.09 10.88
C LEU A 622 8.15 -5.94 11.60
N LYS A 623 8.52 -7.14 12.07
CA LYS A 623 7.59 -8.02 12.81
C LYS A 623 7.14 -7.41 14.15
N ASP A 624 8.03 -6.74 14.87
CA ASP A 624 7.71 -6.09 16.16
C ASP A 624 6.79 -4.87 15.96
N ALA A 625 6.93 -4.15 14.84
CA ALA A 625 6.03 -3.07 14.44
C ALA A 625 4.66 -3.61 13.96
N VAL A 626 4.65 -4.54 13.01
CA VAL A 626 3.44 -5.17 12.43
C VAL A 626 2.66 -5.96 13.48
N LYS A 627 3.27 -6.46 14.56
CA LYS A 627 2.54 -7.09 15.68
C LYS A 627 1.55 -6.14 16.36
N ARG A 628 1.71 -4.82 16.22
CA ARG A 628 0.76 -3.80 16.71
C ARG A 628 -0.39 -3.55 15.73
N LEU A 629 -0.29 -4.06 14.51
CA LEU A 629 -1.20 -3.84 13.38
C LEU A 629 -1.87 -5.19 12.99
N PRO A 630 -2.97 -5.61 13.63
CA PRO A 630 -3.65 -6.86 13.28
C PRO A 630 -4.07 -6.87 11.80
N ALA A 631 -3.68 -7.93 11.08
CA ALA A 631 -3.94 -8.09 9.64
C ALA A 631 -5.44 -8.24 9.32
N GLU A 632 -6.11 -9.08 10.10
CA GLU A 632 -7.55 -9.28 10.10
C GLU A 632 -8.01 -9.32 11.55
N ALA A 633 -9.11 -8.64 11.86
CA ALA A 633 -9.94 -9.06 12.98
C ALA A 633 -10.42 -10.49 12.65
N PRO A 634 -10.12 -11.51 13.48
CA PRO A 634 -10.55 -12.87 13.19
C PRO A 634 -12.07 -12.86 13.04
N ALA A 635 -12.57 -13.38 11.91
CA ALA A 635 -14.00 -13.42 11.60
C ALA A 635 -14.77 -13.90 12.82
N GLN A 636 -15.65 -13.04 13.36
CA GLN A 636 -16.19 -13.19 14.72
C GLN A 636 -16.75 -14.60 14.91
N GLN A 637 -16.03 -15.41 15.69
CA GLN A 637 -16.26 -16.85 15.86
C GLN A 637 -17.61 -17.17 16.53
N GLU A 638 -18.27 -16.15 17.06
CA GLU A 638 -19.66 -16.18 17.50
C GLU A 638 -20.39 -15.00 16.89
N ALA A 639 -21.47 -15.25 16.15
CA ALA A 639 -22.30 -14.18 15.57
C ALA A 639 -23.14 -13.49 16.66
N LEU A 640 -22.52 -12.61 17.46
CA LEU A 640 -23.13 -11.88 18.59
C LEU A 640 -24.55 -11.40 18.26
N MET A 641 -25.51 -11.87 19.06
CA MET A 641 -26.94 -11.80 18.77
C MET A 641 -27.55 -10.47 19.24
N ASN A 642 -27.24 -9.39 18.51
CA ASN A 642 -27.71 -8.05 18.84
C ASN A 642 -29.22 -7.88 18.60
N LEU A 643 -29.86 -6.96 19.33
CA LEU A 643 -31.28 -6.60 19.17
C LEU A 643 -31.65 -6.21 17.72
N THR A 644 -30.71 -5.57 17.00
CA THR A 644 -30.84 -5.23 15.58
C THR A 644 -31.03 -6.43 14.68
N LYS A 645 -30.54 -7.61 15.07
CA LYS A 645 -30.79 -8.87 14.33
C LYS A 645 -32.20 -9.39 14.59
N PHE A 646 -32.71 -9.30 15.81
CA PHE A 646 -34.06 -9.76 16.16
C PHE A 646 -35.20 -8.85 15.67
N TRP A 647 -34.94 -7.63 15.19
CA TRP A 647 -36.00 -6.69 14.78
C TRP A 647 -37.02 -7.28 13.79
N SER A 648 -36.58 -8.13 12.86
CA SER A 648 -37.42 -8.84 11.89
C SER A 648 -38.53 -9.69 12.54
N SER A 649 -38.24 -10.36 13.67
CA SER A 649 -39.22 -11.20 14.37
C SER A 649 -40.28 -10.36 15.10
N PHE A 650 -39.90 -9.20 15.64
CA PHE A 650 -40.84 -8.23 16.21
C PHE A 650 -41.75 -7.61 15.14
N VAL A 651 -41.23 -7.33 13.94
CA VAL A 651 -42.04 -6.86 12.80
C VAL A 651 -43.05 -7.92 12.37
N ALA A 652 -42.64 -9.18 12.22
CA ALA A 652 -43.53 -10.28 11.87
C ALA A 652 -44.64 -10.50 12.93
N LEU A 653 -44.29 -10.41 14.22
CA LEU A 653 -45.24 -10.47 15.33
C LEU A 653 -46.22 -9.28 15.29
N GLY A 654 -45.73 -8.07 15.02
CA GLY A 654 -46.55 -6.87 14.86
C GLY A 654 -47.56 -6.99 13.73
N ILE A 655 -47.15 -7.51 12.56
CA ILE A 655 -48.04 -7.80 11.44
C ILE A 655 -49.13 -8.81 11.85
N GLY A 656 -48.77 -9.86 12.60
CA GLY A 656 -49.73 -10.83 13.14
C GLY A 656 -50.77 -10.22 14.09
N TYR A 657 -50.35 -9.31 14.98
CA TYR A 657 -51.29 -8.59 15.84
C TYR A 657 -52.17 -7.62 15.06
N VAL A 658 -51.63 -6.86 14.09
CA VAL A 658 -52.42 -5.97 13.24
C VAL A 658 -53.45 -6.76 12.43
N ALA A 659 -53.07 -7.89 11.83
CA ALA A 659 -53.98 -8.76 11.08
C ALA A 659 -55.10 -9.34 11.96
N SER A 660 -54.81 -9.77 13.19
CA SER A 660 -55.83 -10.28 14.11
C SER A 660 -56.75 -9.19 14.66
N ILE A 661 -56.24 -7.98 14.92
CA ILE A 661 -57.06 -6.81 15.28
C ILE A 661 -57.96 -6.41 14.10
N LEU A 662 -57.45 -6.39 12.87
CA LEU A 662 -58.25 -6.11 11.68
C LEU A 662 -59.35 -7.17 11.47
N ALA A 663 -59.04 -8.46 11.65
CA ALA A 663 -60.04 -9.52 11.61
C ALA A 663 -61.13 -9.32 12.67
N LEU A 664 -60.75 -9.00 13.92
CA LEU A 664 -61.69 -8.71 15.00
C LEU A 664 -62.55 -7.47 14.71
N LEU A 665 -61.98 -6.42 14.11
CA LEU A 665 -62.72 -5.22 13.69
C LEU A 665 -63.69 -5.53 12.54
N VAL A 666 -63.32 -6.39 11.59
CA VAL A 666 -64.20 -6.87 10.51
C VAL A 666 -65.33 -7.74 11.08
N GLU A 667 -65.05 -8.64 12.01
CA GLU A 667 -66.06 -9.43 12.72
C GLU A 667 -67.01 -8.55 13.52
N HIS A 668 -66.49 -7.55 14.24
CA HIS A 668 -67.29 -6.59 14.99
C HIS A 668 -68.15 -5.72 14.06
N TRP A 669 -67.60 -5.28 12.93
CA TRP A 669 -68.33 -4.51 11.91
C TRP A 669 -69.44 -5.35 11.28
N HIS A 670 -69.16 -6.59 10.88
CA HIS A 670 -70.15 -7.55 10.39
C HIS A 670 -71.24 -7.81 11.45
N PHE A 671 -70.87 -8.01 12.71
CA PHE A 671 -71.81 -8.18 13.80
C PHE A 671 -72.72 -6.95 14.00
N ARG A 672 -72.17 -5.74 13.94
CA ARG A 672 -72.92 -4.49 14.15
C ARG A 672 -73.77 -4.05 12.95
N HIS A 673 -73.30 -4.29 11.73
CA HIS A 673 -73.99 -3.83 10.50
C HIS A 673 -74.90 -4.89 9.88
N ILE A 674 -74.56 -6.17 9.96
CA ILE A 674 -75.33 -7.26 9.33
C ILE A 674 -76.15 -8.01 10.39
N ILE A 675 -75.54 -8.44 11.49
CA ILE A 675 -76.25 -9.26 12.50
C ILE A 675 -77.24 -8.41 13.32
N MET A 676 -76.80 -7.31 13.92
CA MET A 676 -77.67 -6.44 14.74
C MET A 676 -78.81 -5.77 13.97
N ARG A 677 -78.67 -5.53 12.65
CA ARG A 677 -79.74 -4.98 11.81
C ARG A 677 -80.75 -6.04 11.35
N HIS A 678 -80.46 -7.32 11.52
CA HIS A 678 -81.35 -8.39 11.07
C HIS A 678 -82.61 -8.46 11.95
N PRO A 679 -83.83 -8.57 11.39
CA PRO A 679 -85.10 -8.54 12.16
C PRO A 679 -85.33 -9.73 13.10
N MET A 680 -84.37 -10.65 13.18
CA MET A 680 -84.37 -11.84 14.06
C MET A 680 -83.24 -11.80 15.12
N TYR A 681 -82.47 -10.71 15.20
CA TYR A 681 -81.53 -10.50 16.29
C TYR A 681 -82.23 -9.92 17.52
N ASP A 682 -81.92 -10.46 18.69
CA ASP A 682 -82.45 -10.02 19.99
C ASP A 682 -81.30 -10.05 21.00
N ALA A 683 -81.06 -8.92 21.68
CA ALA A 683 -79.97 -8.77 22.64
C ALA A 683 -80.14 -9.65 23.88
N LEU A 684 -81.38 -9.96 24.28
CA LEU A 684 -81.68 -10.81 25.43
C LEU A 684 -81.61 -12.32 25.09
N ASN A 685 -81.67 -12.67 23.80
CA ASN A 685 -81.56 -14.06 23.36
C ASN A 685 -80.84 -14.20 22.00
N PRO A 686 -79.51 -14.08 21.97
CA PRO A 686 -78.72 -14.16 20.73
C PRO A 686 -78.85 -15.52 20.01
N SER A 687 -79.28 -16.59 20.71
CA SER A 687 -79.48 -17.90 20.09
C SER A 687 -80.57 -17.90 19.01
N LEU A 688 -81.52 -16.95 19.05
CA LEU A 688 -82.65 -16.88 18.13
C LEU A 688 -82.19 -16.61 16.68
N TYR A 689 -81.22 -15.70 16.50
CA TYR A 689 -80.62 -15.41 15.20
C TYR A 689 -79.80 -16.60 14.65
N TYR A 690 -79.00 -17.24 15.48
CA TYR A 690 -78.17 -18.38 15.05
C TYR A 690 -79.00 -19.65 14.79
N ASN A 691 -80.11 -19.85 15.52
CA ASN A 691 -81.08 -20.89 15.21
C ASN A 691 -81.79 -20.60 13.89
N PHE A 692 -82.17 -19.35 13.62
CA PHE A 692 -82.73 -18.95 12.33
C PHE A 692 -81.77 -19.28 11.18
N LYS A 693 -80.51 -18.81 11.25
CA LYS A 693 -79.48 -19.06 10.24
C LYS A 693 -79.09 -20.55 10.08
N ARG A 694 -79.33 -21.39 11.10
CA ARG A 694 -79.11 -22.85 11.02
C ARG A 694 -80.28 -23.57 10.33
N LEU A 695 -81.49 -23.05 10.44
CA LEU A 695 -82.70 -23.59 9.79
C LEU A 695 -82.86 -23.08 8.35
N TYR A 696 -82.44 -21.84 8.10
CA TYR A 696 -82.44 -21.16 6.81
C TYR A 696 -81.02 -20.62 6.55
N PRO A 697 -80.16 -21.42 5.90
CA PRO A 697 -78.75 -21.06 5.67
C PRO A 697 -78.51 -20.18 4.45
N ASP A 698 -79.49 -20.13 3.55
CA ASP A 698 -79.60 -19.25 2.38
C ASP A 698 -80.52 -18.06 2.73
#